data_AF-V8CH37-F1
#
_entry.id   AF-V8CH37-F1
#
_cell.length_a   1.000
_cell.length_b   1.000
_cell.length_c   1.000
_cell.angle_alpha   90.00
_cell.angle_beta   90.00
_cell.angle_gamma   90.00
#
_symmetry.space_group_name_H-M   'P 1'
#
loop_
_entity.id
_entity.type
_entity.pdbx_description
1 polymer ?
#
loop_
_entity_poly.entity_id
_entity_poly.type
_entity_poly.pdbx_seq_one_letter_code
_entity_poly.pdbx_strand_id
1 'polypeptide(L)'
;MRWVWLGALALLGTMQAKPAPEWVESKICAEQHCAIGQASKQEGQTSAIARALKELRLSLNTSVQAEYEQSTDTSGQSVASERVRIYAGAHNIGYKILARYEDKKYVYVKIQYDPSKKLVDEAPAPEFKELENLERLCEDSTLEGYYCVSLGDKYHKGELELAKNDKLALKYYKKACLMGTLEGCVQAGEIALKESKKSAQWYYAHACENGYGLACAKMAGLEEATRKKLDLYTQGCKLNDALSCAYLGEVYALGLANLQKNAAKAKALYKQSSQLSQYGDGAVLLLGESGFDKSSMQKLCNHNNARACAYLGQSEQDSSLLQKAFALGSAQGAYFLSLQAKEPRAREKLLTHSCEVGAQNDFTKACEALGDTLLASDKARAQEYYAASCNHLFYEESACKKLYDLAPNKCQNESVCLSFANESVPTAVAVSSAVDAIIDEDGELDSTIVRKAKKKPQASQEGKKLESTSSILAPREPKRVRIVGELALGAHSMDFPKIRGMHKITDDSAMGFMGVGRLGVEISTARQPLSFYAMPFIELAWQGLFDAEEFAREQDDDEDGKVSALLFGSGIQAGVQYKIWRFYGVVDYMANFSRISRNVSVPLQNVLGVGVGVGCELAFMRVGVQYMYQSYAYNTGAIYDNRHSSTLVLDSSKARSGAHAVFVTLGVGF
;
A
#
# COMPACT_ATOMS: atom_id res chain seq x y z
N MET A 1 31.00 -74.08 -25.49
CA MET A 1 30.52 -73.33 -24.31
C MET A 1 31.70 -72.60 -23.67
N ARG A 2 31.93 -71.32 -24.00
CA ARG A 2 32.78 -70.40 -23.21
C ARG A 2 32.62 -68.96 -23.75
N TRP A 3 32.35 -68.02 -22.84
CA TRP A 3 32.90 -66.64 -22.75
C TRP A 3 32.44 -65.60 -23.80
N VAL A 4 31.71 -64.54 -23.41
CA VAL A 4 32.15 -63.20 -22.88
C VAL A 4 32.24 -62.13 -23.99
N TRP A 5 31.42 -61.08 -23.81
CA TRP A 5 31.61 -59.65 -24.15
C TRP A 5 32.14 -59.24 -25.54
N LEU A 6 31.36 -58.44 -26.27
CA LEU A 6 31.70 -57.03 -26.63
C LEU A 6 30.67 -56.47 -27.63
N GLY A 7 30.13 -55.29 -27.30
CA GLY A 7 29.24 -54.52 -28.16
C GLY A 7 28.69 -53.28 -27.47
N ALA A 8 29.57 -52.51 -26.81
CA ALA A 8 29.25 -51.19 -26.29
C ALA A 8 29.35 -50.14 -27.41
N LEU A 9 28.64 -49.04 -27.15
CA LEU A 9 28.75 -47.69 -27.73
C LEU A 9 27.87 -47.33 -28.94
N ALA A 10 26.94 -46.45 -28.56
CA ALA A 10 26.57 -45.21 -29.24
C ALA A 10 25.59 -45.34 -30.40
N LEU A 11 24.35 -44.92 -30.12
CA LEU A 11 23.71 -43.85 -30.89
C LEU A 11 22.71 -43.14 -29.96
N LEU A 12 23.23 -42.11 -29.27
CA LEU A 12 22.46 -40.95 -28.85
C LEU A 12 21.88 -40.30 -30.11
N GLY A 13 20.68 -40.72 -30.51
CA GLY A 13 19.87 -39.97 -31.45
C GLY A 13 19.38 -38.71 -30.75
N THR A 14 20.11 -37.63 -30.87
CA THR A 14 19.61 -36.29 -30.54
C THR A 14 18.31 -36.10 -31.35
N MET A 15 17.20 -35.83 -30.68
CA MET A 15 16.02 -35.28 -31.34
C MET A 15 16.39 -33.89 -31.87
N GLN A 16 16.98 -33.83 -33.05
CA GLN A 16 17.19 -32.59 -33.76
C GLN A 16 15.81 -32.00 -34.07
N ALA A 17 15.56 -30.81 -33.51
CA ALA A 17 14.39 -30.02 -33.86
C ALA A 17 14.36 -29.86 -35.39
N LYS A 18 13.16 -30.01 -36.00
CA LYS A 18 13.01 -29.79 -37.44
C LYS A 18 13.60 -28.41 -37.79
N PRO A 19 14.51 -28.33 -38.78
CA PRO A 19 15.10 -27.07 -39.19
C PRO A 19 14.00 -26.10 -39.61
N ALA A 20 14.23 -24.80 -39.35
CA ALA A 20 13.26 -23.79 -39.70
C ALA A 20 13.03 -23.79 -41.22
N PRO A 21 11.78 -23.72 -41.69
CA PRO A 21 11.50 -23.58 -43.11
C PRO A 21 12.20 -22.34 -43.67
N GLU A 22 12.66 -22.42 -44.92
CA GLU A 22 13.40 -21.34 -45.58
C GLU A 22 12.66 -19.98 -45.55
N TRP A 23 11.33 -19.98 -45.62
CA TRP A 23 10.51 -18.76 -45.53
C TRP A 23 10.51 -18.13 -44.13
N VAL A 24 10.81 -18.90 -43.09
CA VAL A 24 10.96 -18.38 -41.71
C VAL A 24 12.33 -17.70 -41.56
N GLU A 25 13.37 -18.32 -42.10
CA GLU A 25 14.74 -17.80 -42.01
C GLU A 25 14.94 -16.57 -42.90
N SER A 26 14.47 -16.63 -44.14
CA SER A 26 14.59 -15.53 -45.10
C SER A 26 13.60 -14.40 -44.84
N LYS A 27 12.47 -14.67 -44.18
CA LYS A 27 11.29 -13.79 -44.10
C LYS A 27 10.73 -13.38 -45.47
N ILE A 28 11.08 -14.11 -46.52
CA ILE A 28 10.64 -13.83 -47.88
C ILE A 28 9.48 -14.76 -48.20
N CYS A 29 8.40 -14.20 -48.74
CA CYS A 29 7.37 -14.99 -49.38
C CYS A 29 7.58 -15.03 -50.90
N ALA A 30 7.70 -16.23 -51.46
CA ALA A 30 7.91 -16.42 -52.90
C ALA A 30 6.60 -16.32 -53.72
N GLU A 31 5.46 -16.55 -53.06
CA GLU A 31 4.14 -16.51 -53.66
C GLU A 31 3.64 -15.07 -53.88
N GLN A 32 2.92 -14.83 -54.98
CA GLN A 32 2.36 -13.50 -55.27
C GLN A 32 1.32 -13.09 -54.22
N HIS A 33 1.39 -11.82 -53.77
CA HIS A 33 0.53 -11.24 -52.73
C HIS A 33 0.49 -12.12 -51.48
N CYS A 34 1.67 -12.39 -50.94
CA CYS A 34 1.85 -13.18 -49.74
C CYS A 34 2.70 -12.43 -48.73
N ALA A 35 2.45 -12.71 -47.45
CA ALA A 35 3.13 -12.09 -46.34
C ALA A 35 3.39 -13.08 -45.22
N ILE A 36 4.42 -12.77 -44.43
CA ILE A 36 4.81 -13.55 -43.26
C ILE A 36 4.77 -12.63 -42.07
N GLY A 37 4.12 -13.10 -41.00
CA GLY A 37 4.11 -12.40 -39.73
C GLY A 37 4.72 -13.26 -38.63
N GLN A 38 5.38 -12.59 -37.70
CA GLN A 38 6.12 -13.19 -36.60
C GLN A 38 5.62 -12.61 -35.28
N ALA A 39 5.37 -13.43 -34.28
CA ALA A 39 5.02 -13.00 -32.93
C ALA A 39 5.72 -13.83 -31.87
N SER A 40 5.94 -13.26 -30.68
CA SER A 40 6.44 -14.08 -29.57
C SER A 40 5.38 -15.09 -29.14
N LYS A 41 5.78 -16.18 -28.46
CA LYS A 41 4.80 -17.14 -27.92
C LYS A 41 3.83 -16.52 -26.91
N GLN A 42 4.25 -15.49 -26.18
CA GLN A 42 3.38 -14.77 -25.24
C GLN A 42 2.29 -13.96 -25.97
N GLU A 43 2.61 -13.45 -27.16
CA GLU A 43 1.66 -12.71 -28.01
C GLU A 43 0.72 -13.62 -28.80
N GLY A 44 1.11 -14.86 -29.04
CA GLY A 44 0.31 -15.88 -29.70
C GLY A 44 0.16 -15.70 -31.22
N GLN A 45 -0.57 -16.64 -31.82
CA GLN A 45 -0.74 -16.75 -33.27
C GLN A 45 -1.48 -15.56 -33.90
N THR A 46 -2.47 -15.00 -33.22
CA THR A 46 -3.28 -13.88 -33.71
C THR A 46 -2.42 -12.65 -34.01
N SER A 47 -1.42 -12.39 -33.16
CA SER A 47 -0.45 -11.31 -33.35
C SER A 47 0.46 -11.53 -34.57
N ALA A 48 0.81 -12.80 -34.86
CA ALA A 48 1.57 -13.15 -36.05
C ALA A 48 0.71 -12.94 -37.32
N ILE A 49 -0.57 -13.31 -37.29
CA ILE A 49 -1.50 -13.05 -38.40
C ILE A 49 -1.67 -11.56 -38.67
N ALA A 50 -1.85 -10.75 -37.62
CA ALA A 50 -2.00 -9.30 -37.75
C ALA A 50 -0.78 -8.64 -38.43
N ARG A 51 0.44 -9.09 -38.08
CA ARG A 51 1.69 -8.63 -38.72
C ARG A 51 1.79 -9.06 -40.18
N ALA A 52 1.37 -10.28 -40.49
CA ALA A 52 1.33 -10.75 -41.86
C ALA A 52 0.34 -9.92 -42.71
N LEU A 53 -0.81 -9.54 -42.17
CA LEU A 53 -1.80 -8.71 -42.86
C LEU A 53 -1.31 -7.29 -43.18
N LYS A 54 -0.45 -6.72 -42.34
CA LYS A 54 0.20 -5.42 -42.61
C LYS A 54 1.07 -5.47 -43.86
N GLU A 55 1.98 -6.43 -43.91
CA GLU A 55 2.89 -6.61 -45.06
C GLU A 55 2.10 -6.92 -46.34
N LEU A 56 1.03 -7.71 -46.21
CA LEU A 56 0.15 -8.02 -47.33
C LEU A 56 -0.51 -6.76 -47.91
N ARG A 57 -0.97 -5.84 -47.06
CA ARG A 57 -1.56 -4.54 -47.46
C ARG A 57 -0.58 -3.65 -48.20
N LEU A 58 0.66 -3.57 -47.72
CA LEU A 58 1.74 -2.82 -48.39
C LEU A 58 2.01 -3.39 -49.79
N SER A 59 2.01 -4.72 -49.92
CA SER A 59 2.17 -5.40 -51.22
C SER A 59 1.00 -5.18 -52.20
N LEU A 60 -0.19 -4.85 -51.69
CA LEU A 60 -1.41 -4.61 -52.46
C LEU A 60 -1.68 -3.11 -52.72
N ASN A 61 -0.82 -2.22 -52.22
CA ASN A 61 -0.89 -0.77 -52.40
C ASN A 61 -2.24 -0.14 -51.96
N THR A 62 -2.90 -0.71 -50.96
CA THR A 62 -4.13 -0.16 -50.37
C THR A 62 -3.77 0.81 -49.23
N SER A 63 -4.19 2.08 -49.31
CA SER A 63 -3.84 3.11 -48.33
C SER A 63 -4.41 2.81 -46.94
N VAL A 64 -3.55 2.71 -45.92
CA VAL A 64 -3.97 2.82 -44.51
C VAL A 64 -2.90 3.58 -43.74
N GLN A 65 -3.29 4.68 -43.09
CA GLN A 65 -2.51 5.30 -42.03
C GLN A 65 -2.55 4.38 -40.79
N ALA A 66 -1.51 3.58 -40.62
CA ALA A 66 -1.23 2.89 -39.36
C ALA A 66 0.10 3.43 -38.83
N GLU A 67 0.04 4.37 -37.90
CA GLU A 67 1.24 4.79 -37.16
C GLU A 67 1.62 3.67 -36.19
N TYR A 68 2.78 3.08 -36.47
CA TYR A 68 3.39 1.99 -35.72
C TYR A 68 4.63 2.55 -35.04
N GLU A 69 4.62 2.64 -33.71
CA GLU A 69 5.84 2.82 -32.94
C GLU A 69 6.29 1.47 -32.40
N GLN A 70 7.45 1.03 -32.90
CA GLN A 70 8.21 -0.09 -32.36
C GLN A 70 9.08 0.43 -31.23
N SER A 71 8.80 0.07 -29.98
CA SER A 71 9.81 0.21 -28.93
C SER A 71 10.46 -1.15 -28.68
N THR A 72 11.75 -1.23 -28.95
CA THR A 72 12.59 -2.38 -28.59
C THR A 72 13.09 -2.16 -27.16
N ASP A 73 12.88 -3.13 -26.28
CA ASP A 73 13.56 -3.11 -24.99
C ASP A 73 15.04 -3.50 -25.14
N THR A 74 15.81 -3.34 -24.06
CA THR A 74 17.26 -3.66 -24.03
C THR A 74 17.58 -5.14 -24.24
N SER A 75 16.58 -6.03 -24.34
CA SER A 75 16.72 -7.46 -24.59
C SER A 75 16.45 -7.85 -26.05
N GLY A 76 16.10 -6.87 -26.90
CA GLY A 76 15.73 -7.10 -28.30
C GLY A 76 14.32 -7.66 -28.48
N GLN A 77 13.46 -7.60 -27.46
CA GLN A 77 12.03 -7.88 -27.62
C GLN A 77 11.31 -6.65 -28.19
N SER A 78 10.57 -6.86 -29.29
CA SER A 78 9.66 -5.86 -29.83
C SER A 78 8.34 -5.93 -29.06
N VAL A 79 7.94 -4.84 -28.42
CA VAL A 79 6.66 -4.74 -27.70
C VAL A 79 5.65 -4.05 -28.62
N ALA A 80 4.53 -4.71 -28.92
CA ALA A 80 3.43 -4.08 -29.65
C ALA A 80 2.78 -2.97 -28.79
N SER A 81 2.53 -1.80 -29.38
CA SER A 81 1.86 -0.69 -28.67
C SER A 81 0.39 -0.96 -28.39
N GLU A 82 -0.17 -0.21 -27.44
CA GLU A 82 -1.55 -0.30 -26.91
C GLU A 82 -2.66 -0.23 -27.98
N ARG A 83 -2.36 0.30 -29.17
CA ARG A 83 -3.30 0.41 -30.32
C ARG A 83 -3.38 -0.84 -31.20
N VAL A 84 -2.50 -1.82 -31.03
CA VAL A 84 -2.39 -2.97 -31.94
C VAL A 84 -3.60 -3.92 -31.87
N ARG A 85 -4.40 -3.90 -30.80
CA ARG A 85 -5.63 -4.69 -30.73
C ARG A 85 -6.80 -4.08 -31.49
N ILE A 86 -6.86 -2.76 -31.59
CA ILE A 86 -7.98 -2.05 -32.23
C ILE A 86 -7.99 -2.28 -33.76
N TYR A 87 -6.85 -2.60 -34.38
CA TYR A 87 -6.73 -2.65 -35.84
C TYR A 87 -6.80 -4.03 -36.50
N ALA A 88 -6.77 -5.12 -35.74
CA ALA A 88 -7.05 -6.44 -36.31
C ALA A 88 -8.51 -6.55 -36.79
N GLY A 89 -9.40 -5.65 -36.31
CA GLY A 89 -10.78 -5.49 -36.73
C GLY A 89 -11.02 -4.53 -37.92
N ALA A 90 -10.00 -3.99 -38.59
CA ALA A 90 -10.23 -3.23 -39.81
C ALA A 90 -10.26 -4.19 -41.01
N HIS A 91 -11.44 -4.81 -41.23
CA HIS A 91 -11.87 -5.54 -42.43
C HIS A 91 -11.34 -4.87 -43.71
N ASN A 92 -10.91 -5.68 -44.70
CA ASN A 92 -10.97 -5.39 -46.16
C ASN A 92 -10.13 -6.33 -47.05
N ILE A 93 -9.44 -7.36 -46.53
CA ILE A 93 -8.60 -8.24 -47.37
C ILE A 93 -8.83 -9.72 -47.01
N GLY A 94 -9.45 -10.47 -47.93
CA GLY A 94 -9.56 -11.92 -47.82
C GLY A 94 -8.19 -12.60 -47.92
N TYR A 95 -7.89 -13.55 -47.03
CA TYR A 95 -6.61 -14.27 -47.04
C TYR A 95 -6.76 -15.75 -46.67
N LYS A 96 -5.82 -16.57 -47.13
CA LYS A 96 -5.65 -17.97 -46.71
C LYS A 96 -4.30 -18.15 -46.01
N ILE A 97 -4.28 -19.00 -44.98
CA ILE A 97 -3.03 -19.34 -44.30
C ILE A 97 -2.34 -20.45 -45.08
N LEU A 98 -1.14 -20.17 -45.58
CA LEU A 98 -0.33 -21.11 -46.35
C LEU A 98 0.47 -22.04 -45.43
N ALA A 99 1.05 -21.51 -44.36
CA ALA A 99 1.90 -22.28 -43.45
C ALA A 99 1.95 -21.68 -42.04
N ARG A 100 2.27 -22.53 -41.07
CA ARG A 100 2.52 -22.17 -39.67
C ARG A 100 3.83 -22.79 -39.24
N TYR A 101 4.62 -22.06 -38.48
CA TYR A 101 5.84 -22.58 -37.87
C TYR A 101 6.03 -21.97 -36.48
N GLU A 102 6.58 -22.74 -35.55
CA GLU A 102 6.82 -22.30 -34.19
C GLU A 102 8.21 -22.78 -33.75
N ASP A 103 9.05 -21.85 -33.29
CA ASP A 103 10.35 -22.15 -32.68
C ASP A 103 10.25 -22.04 -31.14
N LYS A 104 11.38 -21.94 -30.41
CA LYS A 104 11.34 -21.81 -28.93
C LYS A 104 10.84 -20.44 -28.45
N LYS A 105 10.93 -19.39 -29.27
CA LYS A 105 10.69 -17.99 -28.91
C LYS A 105 9.51 -17.37 -29.68
N TYR A 106 9.23 -17.84 -30.90
CA TYR A 106 8.30 -17.20 -31.82
C TYR A 106 7.32 -18.17 -32.51
N VAL A 107 6.19 -17.61 -32.90
CA VAL A 107 5.19 -18.17 -33.82
C VAL A 107 5.26 -17.38 -35.13
N TYR A 108 5.26 -18.09 -36.25
CA TYR A 108 5.27 -17.53 -37.59
C TYR A 108 4.04 -18.01 -38.36
N VAL A 109 3.42 -17.08 -39.08
CA VAL A 109 2.27 -17.37 -39.94
C VAL A 109 2.50 -16.79 -41.31
N LYS A 110 2.38 -17.64 -42.33
CA LYS A 110 2.45 -17.27 -43.74
C LYS A 110 1.04 -17.20 -44.31
N ILE A 111 0.66 -16.07 -44.90
CA ILE A 111 -0.66 -15.84 -45.48
C ILE A 111 -0.55 -15.40 -46.93
N GLN A 112 -1.59 -15.66 -47.73
CA GLN A 112 -1.71 -15.19 -49.10
C GLN A 112 -3.08 -14.53 -49.30
N TYR A 113 -3.11 -13.46 -50.09
CA TYR A 113 -4.35 -12.84 -50.56
C TYR A 113 -5.24 -13.88 -51.26
N ASP A 114 -6.52 -13.88 -50.91
CA ASP A 114 -7.53 -14.74 -51.49
C ASP A 114 -8.75 -13.90 -51.89
N PRO A 115 -8.89 -13.56 -53.18
CA PRO A 115 -9.99 -12.73 -53.67
C PRO A 115 -11.34 -13.45 -53.68
N SER A 116 -11.36 -14.79 -53.52
CA SER A 116 -12.59 -15.59 -53.48
C SER A 116 -13.25 -15.62 -52.11
N LYS A 117 -12.48 -15.30 -51.06
CA LYS A 117 -13.02 -14.99 -49.73
C LYS A 117 -13.59 -13.58 -49.80
N LYS A 118 -14.92 -13.48 -49.87
CA LYS A 118 -15.64 -12.21 -49.95
C LYS A 118 -15.07 -11.19 -48.97
N LEU A 119 -14.92 -9.95 -49.44
CA LEU A 119 -15.12 -8.75 -48.61
C LEU A 119 -16.46 -8.96 -47.91
N VAL A 120 -16.41 -9.37 -46.66
CA VAL A 120 -17.64 -9.49 -45.93
C VAL A 120 -17.94 -8.12 -45.36
N ASP A 121 -18.97 -7.47 -45.90
CA ASP A 121 -19.80 -6.51 -45.15
C ASP A 121 -20.56 -7.26 -44.03
N GLU A 122 -19.90 -8.23 -43.38
CA GLU A 122 -20.43 -8.79 -42.15
C GLU A 122 -20.17 -7.72 -41.10
N ALA A 123 -21.26 -7.32 -40.45
CA ALA A 123 -21.19 -6.62 -39.18
C ALA A 123 -20.09 -7.26 -38.31
N PRO A 124 -19.33 -6.46 -37.54
CA PRO A 124 -18.26 -6.98 -36.69
C PRO A 124 -18.76 -8.23 -35.98
N ALA A 125 -17.95 -9.29 -35.94
CA ALA A 125 -18.34 -10.52 -35.26
C ALA A 125 -18.92 -10.13 -33.89
N PRO A 126 -20.02 -10.76 -33.44
CA PRO A 126 -20.80 -10.26 -32.30
C PRO A 126 -19.93 -9.92 -31.07
N GLU A 127 -18.83 -10.66 -30.87
CA GLU A 127 -17.85 -10.44 -29.81
C GLU A 127 -17.06 -9.12 -29.93
N PHE A 128 -16.75 -8.63 -31.14
CA PHE A 128 -16.09 -7.34 -31.36
C PHE A 128 -17.05 -6.16 -31.28
N LYS A 129 -18.31 -6.37 -31.69
CA LYS A 129 -19.38 -5.42 -31.41
C LYS A 129 -19.59 -5.28 -29.91
N GLU A 130 -19.46 -6.36 -29.15
CA GLU A 130 -19.48 -6.33 -27.69
C GLU A 130 -18.29 -5.53 -27.13
N LEU A 131 -17.06 -5.75 -27.63
CA LEU A 131 -15.88 -5.02 -27.19
C LEU A 131 -15.95 -3.52 -27.49
N GLU A 132 -16.33 -3.13 -28.71
CA GLU A 132 -16.50 -1.72 -29.12
C GLU A 132 -17.59 -1.04 -28.28
N ASN A 133 -18.69 -1.75 -28.01
CA ASN A 133 -19.71 -1.25 -27.10
C ASN A 133 -19.18 -1.07 -25.68
N LEU A 134 -18.41 -2.03 -25.14
CA LEU A 134 -17.79 -1.91 -23.81
C LEU A 134 -16.81 -0.74 -23.74
N GLU A 135 -15.99 -0.53 -24.78
CA GLU A 135 -15.07 0.61 -24.89
C GLU A 135 -15.85 1.92 -24.88
N ARG A 136 -16.86 2.07 -25.75
CA ARG A 136 -17.71 3.26 -25.79
C ARG A 136 -18.42 3.52 -24.46
N LEU A 137 -18.96 2.49 -23.82
CA LEU A 137 -19.65 2.61 -22.53
C LEU A 137 -18.67 2.93 -21.39
N CYS A 138 -17.45 2.41 -21.44
CA CYS A 138 -16.39 2.77 -20.51
C CYS A 138 -15.87 4.21 -20.76
N GLU A 139 -15.92 4.70 -21.99
CA GLU A 139 -15.56 6.09 -22.34
C GLU A 139 -16.58 7.12 -21.87
N ASP A 140 -17.85 6.73 -21.79
CA ASP A 140 -18.93 7.57 -21.30
C ASP A 140 -18.78 7.82 -19.78
N SER A 141 -18.38 9.04 -19.43
CA SER A 141 -18.21 9.46 -18.04
C SER A 141 -19.54 9.62 -17.27
N THR A 142 -20.69 9.47 -17.92
CA THR A 142 -22.01 9.50 -17.27
C THR A 142 -22.44 8.13 -16.75
N LEU A 143 -21.79 7.05 -17.19
CA LEU A 143 -22.08 5.70 -16.77
C LEU A 143 -21.18 5.28 -15.60
N GLU A 144 -21.67 4.37 -14.76
CA GLU A 144 -20.85 3.78 -13.70
C GLU A 144 -19.66 3.01 -14.31
N GLY A 145 -18.50 3.05 -13.63
CA GLY A 145 -17.26 2.40 -14.07
C GLY A 145 -17.32 0.86 -14.22
N TYR A 146 -18.48 0.23 -14.02
CA TYR A 146 -18.75 -1.19 -14.23
C TYR A 146 -18.30 -1.67 -15.62
N TYR A 147 -18.59 -0.91 -16.69
CA TYR A 147 -18.17 -1.28 -18.05
C TYR A 147 -16.65 -1.25 -18.20
N CYS A 148 -15.96 -0.36 -17.50
CA CYS A 148 -14.51 -0.35 -17.45
C CYS A 148 -13.94 -1.55 -16.66
N VAL A 149 -14.61 -2.01 -15.59
CA VAL A 149 -14.25 -3.27 -14.93
C VAL A 149 -14.43 -4.44 -15.89
N SER A 150 -15.58 -4.54 -16.55
CA SER A 150 -15.86 -5.61 -17.51
C SER A 150 -14.86 -5.65 -18.65
N LEU A 151 -14.51 -4.48 -19.21
CA LEU A 151 -13.49 -4.36 -20.24
C LEU A 151 -12.09 -4.76 -19.72
N GLY A 152 -11.73 -4.33 -18.51
CA GLY A 152 -10.52 -4.77 -17.82
C GLY A 152 -10.45 -6.29 -17.68
N ASP A 153 -11.56 -6.93 -17.29
CA ASP A 153 -11.71 -8.38 -17.18
C ASP A 153 -11.46 -9.09 -18.51
N LYS A 154 -12.02 -8.58 -19.61
CA LYS A 154 -11.79 -9.15 -20.95
C LYS A 154 -10.29 -9.20 -21.26
N TYR A 155 -9.57 -8.13 -20.96
CA TYR A 155 -8.12 -8.07 -21.17
C TYR A 155 -7.31 -8.88 -20.16
N HIS A 156 -7.72 -8.94 -18.90
CA HIS A 156 -6.99 -9.69 -17.88
C HIS A 156 -7.11 -11.21 -18.09
N LYS A 157 -8.32 -11.67 -18.40
CA LYS A 157 -8.65 -13.10 -18.58
C LYS A 157 -8.38 -13.59 -20.00
N GLY A 158 -8.31 -12.69 -20.98
CA GLY A 158 -8.16 -13.05 -22.39
C GLY A 158 -9.45 -13.66 -22.96
N GLU A 159 -10.58 -13.04 -22.62
CA GLU A 159 -11.91 -13.39 -23.16
C GLU A 159 -12.12 -12.74 -24.53
N LEU A 160 -13.18 -13.13 -25.27
CA LEU A 160 -13.47 -12.62 -26.62
C LEU A 160 -12.29 -12.80 -27.59
N GLU A 161 -11.57 -13.91 -27.46
CA GLU A 161 -10.36 -14.23 -28.23
C GLU A 161 -9.20 -13.23 -28.08
N LEU A 162 -9.27 -12.34 -27.09
CA LEU A 162 -8.20 -11.39 -26.77
C LEU A 162 -7.02 -12.14 -26.13
N ALA A 163 -5.80 -11.74 -26.48
CA ALA A 163 -4.65 -12.14 -25.67
C ALA A 163 -4.76 -11.53 -24.26
N LYS A 164 -4.15 -12.14 -23.25
CA LYS A 164 -4.08 -11.51 -21.91
C LYS A 164 -3.23 -10.23 -21.98
N ASN A 165 -3.63 -9.18 -21.28
CA ASN A 165 -2.90 -7.92 -21.20
C ASN A 165 -3.16 -7.20 -19.87
N ASP A 166 -2.32 -7.48 -18.89
CA ASP A 166 -2.42 -6.91 -17.54
C ASP A 166 -2.21 -5.38 -17.52
N LYS A 167 -1.40 -4.81 -18.43
CA LYS A 167 -1.21 -3.35 -18.49
C LYS A 167 -2.48 -2.64 -18.92
N LEU A 168 -3.14 -3.18 -19.93
CA LEU A 168 -4.38 -2.62 -20.45
C LEU A 168 -5.55 -2.86 -19.49
N ALA A 169 -5.59 -4.06 -18.88
CA ALA A 169 -6.54 -4.33 -17.80
C ALA A 169 -6.37 -3.34 -16.63
N LEU A 170 -5.13 -3.11 -16.18
CA LEU A 170 -4.83 -2.14 -15.13
C LEU A 170 -5.28 -0.73 -15.51
N LYS A 171 -5.11 -0.30 -16.76
CA LYS A 171 -5.61 0.99 -17.24
C LYS A 171 -7.13 1.11 -17.06
N TYR A 172 -7.89 0.09 -17.49
CA TYR A 172 -9.34 0.12 -17.39
C TYR A 172 -9.85 -0.06 -15.96
N TYR A 173 -9.23 -0.93 -15.16
CA TYR A 173 -9.52 -1.06 -13.73
C TYR A 173 -9.22 0.23 -12.96
N LYS A 174 -8.09 0.89 -13.24
CA LYS A 174 -7.78 2.20 -12.68
C LYS A 174 -8.84 3.22 -13.06
N LYS A 175 -9.28 3.24 -14.32
CA LYS A 175 -10.36 4.12 -14.77
C LYS A 175 -11.66 3.83 -14.01
N ALA A 176 -12.07 2.57 -13.90
CA ALA A 176 -13.24 2.17 -13.12
C ALA A 176 -13.16 2.61 -11.66
N CYS A 177 -11.98 2.42 -11.03
CA CYS A 177 -11.71 2.86 -9.67
C CYS A 177 -11.91 4.38 -9.51
N LEU A 178 -11.36 5.16 -10.44
CA LEU A 178 -11.50 6.63 -10.45
C LEU A 178 -12.93 7.10 -10.75
N MET A 179 -13.75 6.26 -11.39
CA MET A 179 -15.18 6.50 -11.62
C MET A 179 -16.06 6.04 -10.43
N GLY A 180 -15.46 5.63 -9.31
CA GLY A 180 -16.17 5.22 -8.10
C GLY A 180 -16.58 3.75 -8.04
N THR A 181 -16.29 2.96 -9.08
CA THR A 181 -16.52 1.50 -9.05
C THR A 181 -15.39 0.82 -8.27
N LEU A 182 -15.62 0.62 -6.98
CA LEU A 182 -14.60 0.14 -6.02
C LEU A 182 -14.06 -1.27 -6.34
N GLU A 183 -14.84 -2.11 -7.03
CA GLU A 183 -14.35 -3.37 -7.59
C GLU A 183 -13.15 -3.14 -8.52
N GLY A 184 -13.19 -2.09 -9.35
CA GLY A 184 -12.09 -1.70 -10.22
C GLY A 184 -10.82 -1.36 -9.43
N CYS A 185 -10.93 -0.79 -8.24
CA CYS A 185 -9.78 -0.55 -7.37
C CYS A 185 -9.18 -1.88 -6.89
N VAL A 186 -10.00 -2.83 -6.47
CA VAL A 186 -9.49 -4.15 -6.04
C VAL A 186 -8.77 -4.84 -7.19
N GLN A 187 -9.35 -4.88 -8.38
CA GLN A 187 -8.71 -5.49 -9.55
C GLN A 187 -7.43 -4.77 -9.98
N ALA A 188 -7.41 -3.44 -9.91
CA ALA A 188 -6.20 -2.65 -10.14
C ALA A 188 -5.12 -2.97 -9.09
N GLY A 189 -5.51 -3.12 -7.82
CA GLY A 189 -4.62 -3.52 -6.73
C GLY A 189 -4.01 -4.90 -6.93
N GLU A 190 -4.79 -5.87 -7.43
CA GLU A 190 -4.32 -7.24 -7.69
C GLU A 190 -3.25 -7.28 -8.79
N ILE A 191 -3.44 -6.53 -9.87
CA ILE A 191 -2.42 -6.40 -10.92
C ILE A 191 -1.21 -5.61 -10.40
N ALA A 192 -1.45 -4.47 -9.73
CA ALA A 192 -0.39 -3.60 -9.23
C ALA A 192 0.49 -4.28 -8.17
N LEU A 193 -0.03 -5.28 -7.45
CA LEU A 193 0.74 -6.06 -6.47
C LEU A 193 1.91 -6.81 -7.11
N LYS A 194 1.80 -7.21 -8.39
CA LYS A 194 2.89 -7.83 -9.15
C LYS A 194 4.08 -6.88 -9.37
N GLU A 195 3.82 -5.57 -9.35
CA GLU A 195 4.83 -4.53 -9.57
C GLU A 195 5.33 -3.93 -8.25
N SER A 196 4.41 -3.59 -7.34
CA SER A 196 4.74 -2.91 -6.08
C SER A 196 3.64 -3.07 -5.03
N LYS A 197 4.04 -3.56 -3.85
CA LYS A 197 3.20 -3.61 -2.63
C LYS A 197 2.58 -2.24 -2.31
N LYS A 198 3.34 -1.15 -2.48
CA LYS A 198 2.85 0.22 -2.20
C LYS A 198 1.75 0.66 -3.16
N SER A 199 1.85 0.30 -4.45
CA SER A 199 0.82 0.63 -5.43
C SER A 199 -0.47 -0.12 -5.14
N ALA A 200 -0.39 -1.41 -4.80
CA ALA A 200 -1.54 -2.20 -4.39
C ALA A 200 -2.21 -1.67 -3.12
N GLN A 201 -1.41 -1.28 -2.11
CA GLN A 201 -1.92 -0.68 -0.87
C GLN A 201 -2.75 0.57 -1.14
N TRP A 202 -2.36 1.43 -2.08
CA TRP A 202 -3.15 2.63 -2.41
C TRP A 202 -4.54 2.27 -2.93
N TYR A 203 -4.64 1.33 -3.88
CA TYR A 203 -5.92 0.92 -4.44
C TYR A 203 -6.82 0.24 -3.41
N TYR A 204 -6.26 -0.67 -2.60
CA TYR A 204 -7.03 -1.36 -1.56
C TYR A 204 -7.46 -0.42 -0.43
N ALA A 205 -6.60 0.51 0.00
CA ALA A 205 -6.95 1.53 0.99
C ALA A 205 -8.10 2.41 0.48
N HIS A 206 -7.99 2.91 -0.76
CA HIS A 206 -9.02 3.74 -1.36
C HIS A 206 -10.38 3.03 -1.41
N ALA A 207 -10.44 1.77 -1.85
CA ALA A 207 -11.69 1.02 -1.86
C ALA A 207 -12.21 0.67 -0.46
N CYS A 208 -11.32 0.35 0.49
CA CYS A 208 -11.71 0.05 1.87
C CYS A 208 -12.32 1.28 2.57
N GLU A 209 -11.70 2.44 2.41
CA GLU A 209 -12.16 3.73 2.97
C GLU A 209 -13.51 4.15 2.37
N ASN A 210 -13.78 3.78 1.12
CA ASN A 210 -15.05 4.05 0.43
C ASN A 210 -16.09 2.92 0.60
N GLY A 211 -15.89 1.98 1.54
CA GLY A 211 -16.92 1.03 1.95
C GLY A 211 -16.88 -0.34 1.27
N TYR A 212 -15.83 -0.67 0.52
CA TYR A 212 -15.68 -2.00 -0.07
C TYR A 212 -14.92 -2.96 0.86
N GLY A 213 -15.66 -3.77 1.62
CA GLY A 213 -15.09 -4.63 2.67
C GLY A 213 -13.99 -5.59 2.20
N LEU A 214 -14.11 -6.16 1.00
CA LEU A 214 -13.08 -7.04 0.42
C LEU A 214 -11.73 -6.33 0.28
N ALA A 215 -11.74 -5.04 -0.04
CA ALA A 215 -10.52 -4.25 -0.13
C ALA A 215 -9.83 -4.11 1.24
N CYS A 216 -10.59 -4.03 2.33
CA CYS A 216 -10.02 -4.03 3.67
C CYS A 216 -9.31 -5.34 3.99
N ALA A 217 -9.88 -6.50 3.59
CA ALA A 217 -9.23 -7.80 3.75
C ALA A 217 -7.92 -7.88 2.95
N LYS A 218 -7.93 -7.42 1.69
CA LYS A 218 -6.74 -7.38 0.82
C LYS A 218 -5.68 -6.43 1.38
N MET A 219 -6.08 -5.27 1.89
CA MET A 219 -5.18 -4.32 2.55
C MET A 219 -4.57 -4.91 3.82
N ALA A 220 -5.37 -5.62 4.63
CA ALA A 220 -4.91 -6.31 5.84
C ALA A 220 -3.83 -7.36 5.52
N GLY A 221 -3.95 -8.06 4.39
CA GLY A 221 -2.93 -9.00 3.92
C GLY A 221 -1.59 -8.36 3.51
N LEU A 222 -1.58 -7.05 3.24
CA LEU A 222 -0.37 -6.28 2.97
C LEU A 222 0.14 -5.49 4.20
N GLU A 223 -0.61 -5.46 5.28
CA GLU A 223 -0.25 -4.74 6.50
C GLU A 223 0.63 -5.61 7.40
N GLU A 224 1.74 -5.05 7.87
CA GLU A 224 2.71 -5.74 8.72
C GLU A 224 2.41 -5.50 10.20
N ALA A 225 1.89 -4.31 10.55
CA ALA A 225 1.57 -3.98 11.91
C ALA A 225 0.32 -4.76 12.36
N THR A 226 0.49 -5.71 13.28
CA THR A 226 -0.57 -6.56 13.86
C THR A 226 -1.82 -5.78 14.24
N ARG A 227 -1.65 -4.61 14.89
CA ARG A 227 -2.79 -3.79 15.32
C ARG A 227 -3.58 -3.20 14.15
N LYS A 228 -2.89 -2.67 13.14
CA LYS A 228 -3.55 -2.12 11.94
C LYS A 228 -4.22 -3.24 11.13
N LYS A 229 -3.60 -4.42 11.04
CA LYS A 229 -4.19 -5.60 10.40
C LYS A 229 -5.52 -6.00 11.07
N LEU A 230 -5.55 -6.01 12.40
CA LEU A 230 -6.77 -6.23 13.18
C LEU A 230 -7.85 -5.16 12.91
N ASP A 231 -7.46 -3.88 12.88
CA ASP A 231 -8.40 -2.79 12.62
C ASP A 231 -9.02 -2.91 11.22
N LEU A 232 -8.22 -3.29 10.21
CA LEU A 232 -8.69 -3.53 8.84
C LEU A 232 -9.65 -4.72 8.74
N TYR A 233 -9.38 -5.85 9.40
CA TYR A 233 -10.36 -6.96 9.45
C TYR A 233 -11.63 -6.57 10.21
N THR A 234 -11.51 -5.75 11.25
CA THR A 234 -12.67 -5.22 11.97
C THR A 234 -13.51 -4.33 11.06
N GLN A 235 -12.88 -3.44 10.28
CA GLN A 235 -13.56 -2.59 9.31
C GLN A 235 -14.18 -3.40 8.17
N GLY A 236 -13.45 -4.33 7.58
CA GLY A 236 -13.95 -5.21 6.51
C GLY A 236 -15.16 -6.01 6.96
N CYS A 237 -15.15 -6.56 8.18
CA CYS A 237 -16.30 -7.30 8.71
C CYS A 237 -17.51 -6.40 8.96
N LYS A 238 -17.31 -5.15 9.42
CA LYS A 238 -18.40 -4.15 9.53
C LYS A 238 -18.98 -3.79 8.16
N LEU A 239 -18.16 -3.84 7.11
CA LEU A 239 -18.55 -3.66 5.71
C LEU A 239 -19.04 -4.96 5.05
N ASN A 240 -19.45 -5.96 5.84
CA ASN A 240 -20.01 -7.23 5.38
C ASN A 240 -19.09 -8.06 4.47
N ASP A 241 -17.77 -7.96 4.66
CA ASP A 241 -16.83 -8.88 4.02
C ASP A 241 -16.72 -10.19 4.79
N ALA A 242 -17.08 -11.30 4.13
CA ALA A 242 -17.12 -12.62 4.73
C ALA A 242 -15.75 -13.08 5.23
N LEU A 243 -14.67 -12.80 4.48
CA LEU A 243 -13.31 -13.23 4.82
C LEU A 243 -12.80 -12.48 6.05
N SER A 244 -13.01 -11.17 6.10
CA SER A 244 -12.67 -10.33 7.25
C SER A 244 -13.40 -10.79 8.53
N CYS A 245 -14.67 -11.17 8.43
CA CYS A 245 -15.40 -11.72 9.58
C CYS A 245 -14.85 -13.08 10.03
N ALA A 246 -14.43 -13.95 9.10
CA ALA A 246 -13.80 -15.22 9.45
C ALA A 246 -12.49 -14.99 10.22
N TYR A 247 -11.60 -14.16 9.70
CA TYR A 247 -10.33 -13.81 10.32
C TYR A 247 -10.48 -13.11 11.67
N LEU A 248 -11.43 -12.19 11.79
CA LEU A 248 -11.74 -11.57 13.08
C LEU A 248 -12.24 -12.61 14.09
N GLY A 249 -13.04 -13.58 13.64
CA GLY A 249 -13.49 -14.69 14.48
C GLY A 249 -12.31 -15.53 14.99
N GLU A 250 -11.33 -15.83 14.13
CA GLU A 250 -10.12 -16.59 14.50
C GLU A 250 -9.27 -15.84 15.51
N VAL A 251 -9.13 -14.51 15.36
CA VAL A 251 -8.48 -13.66 16.34
C VAL A 251 -9.11 -13.82 17.73
N TYR A 252 -10.45 -13.82 17.82
CA TYR A 252 -11.14 -14.04 19.10
C TYR A 252 -11.07 -15.50 19.58
N ALA A 253 -11.08 -16.49 18.69
CA ALA A 253 -10.97 -17.90 19.07
C ALA A 253 -9.60 -18.21 19.68
N LEU A 254 -8.55 -17.67 19.07
CA LEU A 254 -7.16 -17.90 19.47
C LEU A 254 -6.66 -16.93 20.55
N GLY A 255 -7.33 -15.79 20.74
CA GLY A 255 -6.92 -14.77 21.72
C GLY A 255 -5.69 -13.99 21.25
N LEU A 256 -5.69 -13.56 19.99
CA LEU A 256 -4.56 -12.90 19.35
C LEU A 256 -4.63 -11.37 19.53
N ALA A 257 -3.52 -10.68 19.30
CA ALA A 257 -3.41 -9.22 19.36
C ALA A 257 -3.86 -8.60 20.71
N ASN A 258 -3.43 -9.20 21.82
CA ASN A 258 -3.76 -8.80 23.19
C ASN A 258 -5.26 -8.88 23.52
N LEU A 259 -6.02 -9.74 22.82
CA LEU A 259 -7.41 -10.00 23.13
C LEU A 259 -7.55 -11.31 23.90
N GLN A 260 -8.43 -11.33 24.89
CA GLN A 260 -8.80 -12.56 25.58
C GLN A 260 -9.58 -13.50 24.63
N LYS A 261 -9.32 -14.80 24.76
CA LYS A 261 -10.07 -15.82 24.02
C LYS A 261 -11.57 -15.67 24.31
N ASN A 262 -12.38 -15.66 23.24
CA ASN A 262 -13.82 -15.50 23.33
C ASN A 262 -14.52 -16.37 22.27
N ALA A 263 -14.77 -17.63 22.61
CA ALA A 263 -15.41 -18.61 21.73
C ALA A 263 -16.82 -18.19 21.30
N ALA A 264 -17.58 -17.53 22.18
CA ALA A 264 -18.93 -17.07 21.86
C ALA A 264 -18.90 -15.98 20.76
N LYS A 265 -17.99 -15.02 20.88
CA LYS A 265 -17.80 -13.96 19.88
C LYS A 265 -17.22 -14.51 18.57
N ALA A 266 -16.27 -15.43 18.65
CA ALA A 266 -15.73 -16.12 17.48
C ALA A 266 -16.83 -16.85 16.69
N LYS A 267 -17.65 -17.66 17.38
CA LYS A 267 -18.78 -18.37 16.76
C LYS A 267 -19.81 -17.44 16.12
N ALA A 268 -20.09 -16.30 16.75
CA ALA A 268 -20.98 -15.28 16.18
C ALA A 268 -20.41 -14.70 14.86
N LEU A 269 -19.12 -14.39 14.83
CA LEU A 269 -18.42 -13.88 13.65
C LEU A 269 -18.33 -14.93 12.54
N TYR A 270 -18.06 -16.20 12.87
CA TYR A 270 -18.09 -17.27 11.88
C TYR A 270 -19.49 -17.48 11.29
N LYS A 271 -20.54 -17.36 12.11
CA LYS A 271 -21.94 -17.40 11.64
C LYS A 271 -22.24 -16.25 10.68
N GLN A 272 -21.83 -15.03 11.02
CA GLN A 272 -21.95 -13.88 10.12
C GLN A 272 -21.20 -14.12 8.80
N SER A 273 -19.94 -14.55 8.86
CA SER A 273 -19.13 -14.89 7.69
C SER A 273 -19.81 -15.95 6.80
N SER A 274 -20.33 -17.02 7.40
CA SER A 274 -21.05 -18.09 6.69
C SER A 274 -22.37 -17.62 6.08
N GLN A 275 -23.05 -16.63 6.67
CA GLN A 275 -24.25 -16.03 6.10
C GLN A 275 -23.93 -15.14 4.88
N LEU A 276 -22.79 -14.44 4.93
CA LEU A 276 -22.30 -13.62 3.82
C LEU A 276 -21.74 -14.48 2.67
N SER A 277 -21.11 -15.62 2.99
CA SER A 277 -20.61 -16.58 2.02
C SER A 277 -20.84 -18.01 2.50
N GLN A 278 -21.88 -18.65 1.95
CA GLN A 278 -22.31 -20.00 2.34
C GLN A 278 -21.21 -21.06 2.23
N TYR A 279 -20.32 -20.91 1.25
CA TYR A 279 -19.19 -21.83 0.99
C TYR A 279 -17.84 -21.24 1.39
N GLY A 280 -17.84 -20.12 2.13
CA GLY A 280 -16.63 -19.43 2.59
C GLY A 280 -16.01 -20.02 3.86
N ASP A 281 -14.91 -19.43 4.31
CA ASP A 281 -14.11 -19.93 5.43
C ASP A 281 -14.86 -19.91 6.77
N GLY A 282 -15.82 -18.99 6.95
CA GLY A 282 -16.69 -18.99 8.12
C GLY A 282 -17.48 -20.29 8.29
N ALA A 283 -17.92 -20.92 7.20
CA ALA A 283 -18.62 -22.21 7.26
C ALA A 283 -17.69 -23.34 7.70
N VAL A 284 -16.43 -23.32 7.23
CA VAL A 284 -15.40 -24.29 7.64
C VAL A 284 -15.10 -24.15 9.14
N LEU A 285 -14.93 -22.92 9.60
CA LEU A 285 -14.62 -22.61 11.01
C LEU A 285 -15.77 -23.00 11.95
N LEU A 286 -17.03 -22.79 11.55
CA LEU A 286 -18.19 -23.27 12.32
C LEU A 286 -18.22 -24.79 12.46
N LEU A 287 -17.92 -25.53 11.38
CA LEU A 287 -17.88 -26.99 11.41
C LEU A 287 -16.77 -27.52 12.32
N GLY A 288 -15.62 -26.84 12.35
CA GLY A 288 -14.53 -27.15 13.28
C GLY A 288 -14.96 -27.05 14.75
N GLU A 289 -15.76 -26.05 15.09
CA GLU A 289 -16.29 -25.82 16.45
C GLU A 289 -17.40 -26.82 16.84
N SER A 290 -18.21 -27.29 15.87
CA SER A 290 -19.36 -28.17 16.13
C SER A 290 -19.05 -29.67 16.13
N GLY A 291 -17.78 -30.03 16.02
CA GLY A 291 -17.35 -31.40 15.74
C GLY A 291 -17.27 -31.64 14.23
N PHE A 292 -16.11 -32.12 13.78
CA PHE A 292 -15.78 -32.32 12.38
C PHE A 292 -16.81 -33.21 11.67
N ASP A 293 -17.58 -32.63 10.74
CA ASP A 293 -18.46 -33.38 9.82
C ASP A 293 -17.83 -33.51 8.44
N LYS A 294 -17.42 -34.74 8.11
CA LYS A 294 -16.80 -35.09 6.84
C LYS A 294 -17.69 -34.74 5.64
N SER A 295 -19.00 -34.97 5.73
CA SER A 295 -19.92 -34.76 4.61
C SER A 295 -20.03 -33.28 4.25
N SER A 296 -20.24 -32.43 5.26
CA SER A 296 -20.28 -30.98 5.07
C SER A 296 -18.94 -30.40 4.62
N MET A 297 -17.80 -30.88 5.16
CA MET A 297 -16.47 -30.47 4.70
C MET A 297 -16.23 -30.85 3.24
N GLN A 298 -16.63 -32.06 2.83
CA GLN A 298 -16.54 -32.49 1.44
C GLN A 298 -17.39 -31.59 0.53
N LYS A 299 -18.59 -31.20 0.97
CA LYS A 299 -19.44 -30.26 0.22
C LYS A 299 -18.75 -28.91 0.03
N LEU A 300 -18.18 -28.33 1.09
CA LEU A 300 -17.43 -27.06 1.00
C LEU A 300 -16.22 -27.18 0.06
N CYS A 301 -15.46 -28.27 0.16
CA CYS A 301 -14.34 -28.54 -0.75
C CYS A 301 -14.79 -28.70 -2.21
N ASN A 302 -15.95 -29.32 -2.46
CA ASN A 302 -16.51 -29.46 -3.81
C ASN A 302 -16.88 -28.10 -4.42
N HIS A 303 -17.31 -27.15 -3.59
CA HIS A 303 -17.52 -25.74 -3.97
C HIS A 303 -16.22 -24.90 -3.94
N ASN A 304 -15.06 -25.55 -4.08
CA ASN A 304 -13.75 -24.92 -4.17
C ASN A 304 -13.32 -24.10 -2.94
N ASN A 305 -13.84 -24.40 -1.75
CA ASN A 305 -13.25 -23.86 -0.53
C ASN A 305 -11.90 -24.55 -0.25
N ALA A 306 -10.82 -23.79 -0.37
CA ALA A 306 -9.46 -24.31 -0.27
C ALA A 306 -9.11 -24.79 1.15
N ARG A 307 -9.60 -24.11 2.18
CA ARG A 307 -9.43 -24.46 3.59
C ARG A 307 -10.11 -25.79 3.93
N ALA A 308 -11.34 -25.98 3.46
CA ALA A 308 -12.08 -27.25 3.61
C ALA A 308 -11.33 -28.42 2.96
N CYS A 309 -10.84 -28.24 1.72
CA CYS A 309 -10.04 -29.25 1.04
C CYS A 309 -8.75 -29.59 1.81
N ALA A 310 -8.08 -28.58 2.37
CA ALA A 310 -6.86 -28.79 3.15
C ALA A 310 -7.14 -29.58 4.45
N TYR A 311 -8.18 -29.21 5.20
CA TYR A 311 -8.57 -29.95 6.41
C TYR A 311 -8.97 -31.40 6.12
N LEU A 312 -9.82 -31.60 5.10
CA LEU A 312 -10.27 -32.93 4.75
C LEU A 312 -9.12 -33.80 4.23
N GLY A 313 -8.28 -33.26 3.34
CA GLY A 313 -7.10 -33.96 2.84
C GLY A 313 -6.11 -34.34 3.94
N GLN A 314 -5.92 -33.47 4.94
CA GLN A 314 -5.08 -33.79 6.09
C GLN A 314 -5.70 -34.87 7.00
N SER A 315 -7.00 -34.76 7.29
CA SER A 315 -7.72 -35.72 8.14
C SER A 315 -7.76 -37.12 7.55
N GLU A 316 -7.92 -37.22 6.23
CA GLU A 316 -8.07 -38.48 5.50
C GLU A 316 -6.73 -38.99 4.94
N GLN A 317 -5.65 -38.23 5.11
CA GLN A 317 -4.35 -38.48 4.46
C GLN A 317 -4.47 -38.60 2.92
N ASP A 318 -5.40 -37.84 2.33
CA ASP A 318 -5.69 -37.85 0.90
C ASP A 318 -4.90 -36.75 0.16
N SER A 319 -3.83 -37.17 -0.52
CA SER A 319 -2.99 -36.26 -1.30
C SER A 319 -3.73 -35.58 -2.46
N SER A 320 -4.81 -36.16 -2.99
CA SER A 320 -5.57 -35.56 -4.10
C SER A 320 -6.34 -34.32 -3.65
N LEU A 321 -6.93 -34.37 -2.46
CA LEU A 321 -7.60 -33.23 -1.83
C LEU A 321 -6.61 -32.14 -1.43
N LEU A 322 -5.42 -32.53 -0.94
CA LEU A 322 -4.35 -31.57 -0.66
C LEU A 322 -3.81 -30.90 -1.93
N GLN A 323 -3.67 -31.65 -3.04
CA GLN A 323 -3.32 -31.08 -4.34
C GLN A 323 -4.41 -30.13 -4.85
N LYS A 324 -5.68 -30.46 -4.65
CA LYS A 324 -6.79 -29.55 -4.97
C LYS A 324 -6.70 -28.27 -4.13
N ALA A 325 -6.49 -28.39 -2.82
CA ALA A 325 -6.31 -27.24 -1.94
C ALA A 325 -5.14 -26.36 -2.38
N PHE A 326 -4.00 -26.97 -2.73
CA PHE A 326 -2.83 -26.29 -3.26
C PHE A 326 -3.11 -25.56 -4.58
N ALA A 327 -3.81 -26.21 -5.52
CA ALA A 327 -4.19 -25.60 -6.80
C ALA A 327 -5.15 -24.41 -6.64
N LEU A 328 -5.92 -24.39 -5.54
CA LEU A 328 -6.78 -23.27 -5.14
C LEU A 328 -6.02 -22.18 -4.36
N GLY A 329 -4.69 -22.28 -4.24
CA GLY A 329 -3.86 -21.30 -3.54
C GLY A 329 -3.83 -21.44 -2.02
N SER A 330 -4.18 -22.60 -1.46
CA SER A 330 -4.15 -22.81 0.00
C SER A 330 -2.71 -22.95 0.53
N ALA A 331 -2.33 -22.05 1.44
CA ALA A 331 -1.12 -22.19 2.23
C ALA A 331 -1.14 -23.48 3.08
N GLN A 332 -2.26 -23.78 3.74
CA GLN A 332 -2.42 -25.02 4.51
C GLN A 332 -2.25 -26.27 3.63
N GLY A 333 -2.83 -26.27 2.43
CA GLY A 333 -2.67 -27.35 1.46
C GLY A 333 -1.21 -27.58 1.07
N ALA A 334 -0.48 -26.49 0.75
CA ALA A 334 0.96 -26.52 0.48
C ALA A 334 1.75 -27.10 1.67
N TYR A 335 1.45 -26.64 2.88
CA TYR A 335 2.10 -27.12 4.10
C TYR A 335 1.87 -28.61 4.34
N PHE A 336 0.62 -29.09 4.26
CA PHE A 336 0.33 -30.52 4.47
C PHE A 336 0.96 -31.41 3.38
N LEU A 337 1.01 -30.96 2.12
CA LEU A 337 1.78 -31.65 1.08
C LEU A 337 3.27 -31.72 1.42
N SER A 338 3.83 -30.67 2.03
CA SER A 338 5.24 -30.64 2.42
C SER A 338 5.57 -31.69 3.48
N LEU A 339 4.61 -32.01 4.37
CA LEU A 339 4.76 -33.06 5.38
C LEU A 339 4.80 -34.46 4.76
N GLN A 340 4.17 -34.63 3.59
CA GLN A 340 4.15 -35.89 2.83
C GLN A 340 5.32 -36.01 1.82
N ALA A 341 6.05 -34.91 1.58
CA ALA A 341 7.12 -34.87 0.59
C ALA A 341 8.36 -35.64 1.08
N LYS A 342 8.75 -36.66 0.32
CA LYS A 342 9.96 -37.47 0.60
C LYS A 342 11.25 -36.76 0.23
N GLU A 343 11.20 -35.95 -0.83
CA GLU A 343 12.36 -35.23 -1.37
C GLU A 343 12.57 -33.89 -0.64
N PRO A 344 13.73 -33.64 -0.01
CA PRO A 344 13.99 -32.42 0.76
C PRO A 344 13.78 -31.13 -0.04
N ARG A 345 14.21 -31.12 -1.31
CA ARG A 345 14.02 -29.96 -2.21
C ARG A 345 12.55 -29.70 -2.55
N ALA A 346 11.75 -30.75 -2.67
CA ALA A 346 10.31 -30.60 -2.93
C ALA A 346 9.60 -30.07 -1.68
N ARG A 347 9.97 -30.60 -0.50
CA ARG A 347 9.48 -30.12 0.79
C ARG A 347 9.79 -28.64 1.00
N GLU A 348 11.03 -28.22 0.77
CA GLU A 348 11.45 -26.82 0.91
C GLU A 348 10.62 -25.90 0.00
N LYS A 349 10.46 -26.23 -1.29
CA LYS A 349 9.63 -25.45 -2.22
C LYS A 349 8.18 -25.29 -1.77
N LEU A 350 7.57 -26.37 -1.26
CA LEU A 350 6.20 -26.35 -0.75
C LEU A 350 6.09 -25.47 0.50
N LEU A 351 7.06 -25.57 1.42
CA LEU A 351 7.11 -24.71 2.60
C LEU A 351 7.31 -23.24 2.21
N THR A 352 8.16 -22.94 1.22
CA THR A 352 8.41 -21.55 0.78
C THR A 352 7.14 -20.94 0.24
N HIS A 353 6.47 -21.64 -0.68
CA HIS A 353 5.19 -21.20 -1.21
C HIS A 353 4.14 -21.04 -0.10
N SER A 354 4.05 -22.00 0.82
CA SER A 354 3.11 -21.93 1.94
C SER A 354 3.39 -20.73 2.86
N CYS A 355 4.65 -20.41 3.13
CA CYS A 355 5.01 -19.28 3.99
C CYS A 355 4.68 -17.95 3.30
N GLU A 356 5.01 -17.80 2.02
CA GLU A 356 4.75 -16.59 1.24
C GLU A 356 3.25 -16.28 1.13
N VAL A 357 2.44 -17.29 0.81
CA VAL A 357 0.98 -17.15 0.71
C VAL A 357 0.35 -16.99 2.09
N GLY A 358 0.84 -17.75 3.07
CA GLY A 358 0.31 -17.76 4.43
C GLY A 358 0.54 -16.47 5.20
N ALA A 359 1.69 -15.82 5.01
CA ALA A 359 2.02 -14.52 5.61
C ALA A 359 1.11 -13.37 5.13
N GLN A 360 0.46 -13.52 3.97
CA GLN A 360 -0.55 -12.57 3.48
C GLN A 360 -1.93 -12.84 4.08
N ASN A 361 -2.14 -14.01 4.69
CA ASN A 361 -3.43 -14.48 5.18
C ASN A 361 -3.33 -14.76 6.70
N ASP A 362 -3.60 -15.99 7.11
CA ASP A 362 -3.82 -16.43 8.49
C ASP A 362 -3.00 -17.67 8.87
N PHE A 363 -1.94 -18.00 8.12
CA PHE A 363 -1.22 -19.26 8.32
C PHE A 363 0.29 -19.12 8.28
N THR A 364 0.98 -19.29 9.42
CA THR A 364 2.43 -19.05 9.53
C THR A 364 3.27 -20.26 9.93
N LYS A 365 2.66 -21.42 10.18
CA LYS A 365 3.38 -22.68 10.52
C LYS A 365 4.45 -23.08 9.52
N ALA A 366 4.23 -22.80 8.24
CA ALA A 366 5.21 -23.10 7.21
C ALA A 366 6.46 -22.24 7.33
N CYS A 367 6.33 -20.98 7.75
CA CYS A 367 7.47 -20.10 8.01
C CYS A 367 8.30 -20.65 9.17
N GLU A 368 7.67 -21.08 10.26
CA GLU A 368 8.39 -21.74 11.36
C GLU A 368 9.14 -22.99 10.89
N ALA A 369 8.47 -23.89 10.16
CA ALA A 369 9.08 -25.13 9.66
C ALA A 369 10.25 -24.88 8.69
N LEU A 370 10.20 -23.81 7.91
CA LEU A 370 11.31 -23.33 7.08
C LEU A 370 12.47 -22.83 7.92
N GLY A 371 12.18 -22.04 8.95
CA GLY A 371 13.17 -21.60 9.94
C GLY A 371 13.89 -22.78 10.58
N ASP A 372 13.14 -23.81 10.99
CA ASP A 372 13.69 -25.04 11.58
C ASP A 372 14.62 -25.78 10.61
N THR A 373 14.23 -25.84 9.34
CA THR A 373 15.03 -26.51 8.28
C THR A 373 16.35 -25.78 8.02
N LEU A 374 16.35 -24.44 8.11
CA LEU A 374 17.51 -23.61 7.80
C LEU A 374 18.39 -23.31 9.02
N LEU A 375 17.92 -23.58 10.25
CA LEU A 375 18.61 -23.15 11.46
C LEU A 375 20.07 -23.62 11.55
N ALA A 376 20.35 -24.84 11.11
CA ALA A 376 21.69 -25.42 11.14
C ALA A 376 22.62 -24.93 10.01
N SER A 377 22.06 -24.50 8.88
CA SER A 377 22.82 -24.17 7.66
C SER A 377 22.91 -22.67 7.39
N ASP A 378 21.84 -21.92 7.63
CA ASP A 378 21.72 -20.48 7.42
C ASP A 378 20.88 -19.85 8.54
N LYS A 379 21.55 -19.56 9.67
CA LYS A 379 20.93 -18.96 10.86
C LYS A 379 20.28 -17.60 10.56
N ALA A 380 20.82 -16.82 9.63
CA ALA A 380 20.29 -15.50 9.29
C ALA A 380 18.93 -15.64 8.59
N ARG A 381 18.82 -16.50 7.58
CA ARG A 381 17.52 -16.80 6.95
C ARG A 381 16.54 -17.45 7.91
N ALA A 382 17.00 -18.34 8.78
CA ALA A 382 16.14 -18.95 9.79
C ALA A 382 15.49 -17.88 10.69
N GLN A 383 16.26 -16.87 11.12
CA GLN A 383 15.72 -15.73 11.87
C GLN A 383 14.67 -14.94 11.09
N GLU A 384 14.85 -14.74 9.78
CA GLU A 384 13.87 -14.03 8.93
C GLU A 384 12.54 -14.80 8.88
N TYR A 385 12.58 -16.11 8.72
CA TYR A 385 11.37 -16.94 8.72
C TYR A 385 10.69 -17.03 10.08
N TYR A 386 11.45 -17.12 11.18
CA TYR A 386 10.87 -17.03 12.52
C TYR A 386 10.27 -15.65 12.78
N ALA A 387 10.88 -14.57 12.30
CA ALA A 387 10.31 -13.23 12.39
C ALA A 387 9.01 -13.10 11.57
N ALA A 388 8.97 -13.67 10.37
CA ALA A 388 7.77 -13.70 9.55
C ALA A 388 6.61 -14.46 10.22
N SER A 389 6.90 -15.51 11.00
CA SER A 389 5.87 -16.20 11.79
C SER A 389 5.51 -15.43 13.06
N CYS A 390 6.51 -15.04 13.86
CA CYS A 390 6.28 -14.46 15.17
C CYS A 390 5.61 -13.09 15.13
N ASN A 391 6.06 -12.20 14.23
CA ASN A 391 5.60 -10.81 14.19
C ASN A 391 4.27 -10.65 13.40
N HIS A 392 3.65 -11.76 13.01
CA HIS A 392 2.38 -11.78 12.30
C HIS A 392 1.19 -11.76 13.26
N LEU A 393 0.01 -11.35 12.78
CA LEU A 393 -1.22 -11.38 13.58
C LEU A 393 -1.59 -12.82 14.01
N PHE A 394 -1.45 -13.77 13.08
CA PHE A 394 -1.64 -15.20 13.30
C PHE A 394 -0.27 -15.85 13.49
N TYR A 395 0.37 -15.58 14.61
CA TYR A 395 1.72 -16.06 14.93
C TYR A 395 1.72 -17.47 15.51
N GLU A 396 2.85 -18.16 15.39
CA GLU A 396 3.14 -19.38 16.16
C GLU A 396 4.00 -19.04 17.38
N GLU A 397 3.53 -19.37 18.58
CA GLU A 397 4.21 -19.06 19.84
C GLU A 397 5.61 -19.69 19.92
N SER A 398 5.76 -20.92 19.40
CA SER A 398 7.05 -21.62 19.31
C SER A 398 8.04 -20.90 18.39
N ALA A 399 7.56 -20.29 17.29
CA ALA A 399 8.41 -19.47 16.43
C ALA A 399 8.86 -18.19 17.14
N CYS A 400 7.99 -17.56 17.92
CA CYS A 400 8.37 -16.42 18.76
C CYS A 400 9.43 -16.78 19.79
N LYS A 401 9.30 -17.93 20.44
CA LYS A 401 10.29 -18.39 21.43
C LYS A 401 11.65 -18.61 20.77
N LYS A 402 11.69 -19.33 19.65
CA LYS A 402 12.90 -19.54 18.85
C LYS A 402 13.53 -18.22 18.39
N LEU A 403 12.72 -17.28 17.91
CA LEU A 403 13.20 -15.96 17.49
C LEU A 403 13.79 -15.19 18.67
N TYR A 404 13.11 -15.17 19.82
CA TYR A 404 13.57 -14.48 21.01
C TYR A 404 14.91 -15.04 21.49
N ASP A 405 15.04 -16.36 21.57
CA ASP A 405 16.28 -17.00 22.01
C ASP A 405 17.45 -16.75 21.02
N LEU A 406 17.17 -16.53 19.73
CA LEU A 406 18.16 -16.29 18.69
C LEU A 406 18.51 -14.82 18.46
N ALA A 407 17.53 -13.93 18.56
CA ALA A 407 17.59 -12.51 18.24
C ALA A 407 16.44 -11.75 18.94
N PRO A 408 16.53 -11.46 20.25
CA PRO A 408 15.46 -10.81 21.03
C PRO A 408 14.99 -9.48 20.42
N ASN A 409 15.93 -8.72 19.85
CA ASN A 409 15.65 -7.43 19.21
C ASN A 409 14.81 -7.51 17.92
N LYS A 410 14.65 -8.70 17.34
CA LYS A 410 13.79 -8.94 16.16
C LYS A 410 12.39 -9.43 16.55
N CYS A 411 12.15 -9.76 17.82
CA CYS A 411 10.86 -10.17 18.34
C CYS A 411 10.00 -8.92 18.60
N GLN A 412 9.07 -8.61 17.71
CA GLN A 412 8.22 -7.42 17.75
C GLN A 412 6.78 -7.71 18.18
N ASN A 413 6.45 -8.98 18.41
CA ASN A 413 5.15 -9.37 18.93
C ASN A 413 5.06 -9.05 20.43
N GLU A 414 4.56 -7.85 20.75
CA GLU A 414 4.47 -7.37 22.13
C GLU A 414 3.76 -8.34 23.07
N SER A 415 2.75 -9.08 22.59
CA SER A 415 1.96 -9.99 23.44
C SER A 415 2.76 -11.17 24.00
N VAL A 416 3.68 -11.73 23.20
CA VAL A 416 4.43 -12.95 23.54
C VAL A 416 5.89 -12.66 23.85
N CYS A 417 6.52 -11.72 23.16
CA CYS A 417 7.92 -11.37 23.41
C CYS A 417 8.09 -10.76 24.82
N LEU A 418 7.09 -10.03 25.33
CA LEU A 418 7.11 -9.47 26.69
C LEU A 418 6.96 -10.53 27.78
N SER A 419 6.19 -11.61 27.56
CA SER A 419 6.07 -12.68 28.54
C SER A 419 7.41 -13.41 28.72
N PHE A 420 8.15 -13.64 27.63
CA PHE A 420 9.49 -14.24 27.71
C PHE A 420 10.52 -13.33 28.39
N ALA A 421 10.42 -12.01 28.20
CA ALA A 421 11.27 -11.06 28.92
C ALA A 421 11.03 -11.15 30.44
N ASN A 422 9.77 -11.21 30.86
CA ASN A 422 9.40 -11.31 32.28
C ASN A 422 9.76 -12.68 32.90
N GLU A 423 9.71 -13.77 32.15
CA GLU A 423 10.16 -15.10 32.60
C GLU A 423 11.69 -15.20 32.71
N SER A 424 12.42 -14.43 31.91
CA SER A 424 13.90 -14.44 31.89
C SER A 424 14.56 -13.63 33.01
N VAL A 425 13.77 -12.87 33.78
CA VAL A 425 14.24 -12.18 35.00
C VAL A 425 14.09 -13.14 36.18
N PRO A 426 15.18 -13.65 36.80
CA PRO A 426 15.08 -14.34 38.07
C PRO A 426 14.48 -13.38 39.08
N THR A 427 13.40 -13.79 39.75
CA THR A 427 12.70 -13.09 40.82
C THR A 427 13.62 -12.28 41.73
N ALA A 428 13.83 -11.01 41.36
CA ALA A 428 14.26 -9.94 42.20
C ALA A 428 13.54 -8.70 41.66
N VAL A 429 12.82 -8.02 42.56
CA VAL A 429 11.93 -6.88 42.32
C VAL A 429 10.49 -7.29 41.98
N ALA A 430 9.81 -7.80 43.01
CA ALA A 430 8.38 -7.57 43.20
C ALA A 430 8.13 -6.06 43.41
N VAL A 431 8.01 -5.31 42.31
CA VAL A 431 7.42 -3.96 42.31
C VAL A 431 6.59 -3.82 41.04
N SER A 432 5.47 -4.53 40.96
CA SER A 432 4.40 -4.17 40.03
C SER A 432 2.97 -4.46 40.52
N SER A 433 2.77 -5.07 41.69
CA SER A 433 1.41 -5.28 42.22
C SER A 433 0.83 -4.07 42.98
N ALA A 434 1.36 -2.87 42.77
CA ALA A 434 0.86 -1.64 43.41
C ALA A 434 0.09 -0.71 42.46
N VAL A 435 -0.07 -1.11 41.18
CA VAL A 435 -0.78 -0.28 40.18
C VAL A 435 -2.23 -0.74 39.96
N ASP A 436 -2.58 -1.97 40.34
CA ASP A 436 -3.95 -2.51 40.19
C ASP A 436 -4.90 -2.19 41.37
N ALA A 437 -4.48 -1.33 42.32
CA ALA A 437 -5.28 -1.00 43.51
C ALA A 437 -5.81 0.45 43.55
N ILE A 438 -5.82 1.17 42.42
CA ILE A 438 -6.27 2.59 42.38
C ILE A 438 -7.47 2.80 41.44
N ILE A 439 -8.20 1.75 41.06
CA ILE A 439 -9.50 1.92 40.43
C ILE A 439 -10.51 1.07 41.19
N ASP A 440 -11.00 1.62 42.30
CA ASP A 440 -12.37 1.42 42.74
C ASP A 440 -12.92 2.80 43.12
N GLU A 441 -14.06 3.13 42.51
CA GLU A 441 -14.88 4.29 42.84
C GLU A 441 -15.49 4.14 44.25
N ASP A 442 -15.79 5.29 44.86
CA ASP A 442 -16.53 5.50 46.12
C ASP A 442 -15.75 5.40 47.45
N GLY A 443 -15.29 6.57 47.93
CA GLY A 443 -14.87 6.76 49.33
C GLY A 443 -14.43 8.20 49.64
N GLU A 444 -15.04 8.83 50.64
CA GLU A 444 -14.80 10.21 51.10
C GLU A 444 -13.31 10.53 51.40
N LEU A 445 -12.85 11.71 50.97
CA LEU A 445 -11.51 12.22 51.27
C LEU A 445 -11.41 12.72 52.72
N ASP A 446 -10.66 12.00 53.56
CA ASP A 446 -10.21 12.49 54.86
C ASP A 446 -8.94 13.35 54.72
N SER A 447 -9.02 14.57 55.24
CA SER A 447 -7.99 15.60 55.18
C SER A 447 -7.07 15.52 56.40
N THR A 448 -6.10 14.61 56.41
CA THR A 448 -4.95 14.75 57.32
C THR A 448 -3.68 14.19 56.72
N ILE A 449 -2.73 15.08 56.42
CA ILE A 449 -1.31 15.03 56.82
C ILE A 449 -0.60 16.16 56.09
N VAL A 450 -0.52 17.31 56.78
CA VAL A 450 0.42 18.38 56.48
C VAL A 450 1.41 18.43 57.64
N ARG A 451 2.69 18.65 57.29
CA ARG A 451 3.76 19.35 58.04
C ARG A 451 4.89 18.48 58.62
N LYS A 452 6.10 18.66 58.07
CA LYS A 452 7.27 19.38 58.63
C LYS A 452 8.54 18.87 57.91
N ALA A 453 9.19 19.63 57.04
CA ALA A 453 10.13 20.75 57.27
C ALA A 453 11.59 20.34 57.60
N LYS A 454 12.47 20.76 56.68
CA LYS A 454 13.80 21.38 56.86
C LYS A 454 15.09 20.54 56.99
N LYS A 455 16.00 20.93 56.07
CA LYS A 455 17.44 21.27 56.20
C LYS A 455 18.50 20.21 55.81
N LYS A 456 19.32 20.64 54.82
CA LYS A 456 20.64 20.14 54.40
C LYS A 456 21.64 20.00 55.56
N PRO A 457 22.65 19.15 55.36
CA PRO A 457 24.04 19.47 55.72
C PRO A 457 24.96 19.60 54.50
N GLN A 458 26.00 20.43 54.65
CA GLN A 458 27.11 20.64 53.73
C GLN A 458 28.24 19.62 53.96
N ALA A 459 28.86 19.24 52.83
CA ALA A 459 30.28 19.07 52.55
C ALA A 459 31.21 18.26 53.49
N SER A 460 31.89 17.28 52.89
CA SER A 460 33.33 17.06 53.10
C SER A 460 33.98 16.66 51.77
N GLN A 461 35.02 17.41 51.41
CA GLN A 461 35.87 17.23 50.24
C GLN A 461 36.87 16.09 50.45
N GLU A 462 37.17 15.34 49.39
CA GLU A 462 38.53 14.88 49.11
C GLU A 462 38.83 15.14 47.64
N GLY A 463 39.88 15.92 47.41
CA GLY A 463 40.38 16.24 46.09
C GLY A 463 41.57 15.36 45.72
N LYS A 464 41.65 14.98 44.44
CA LYS A 464 42.93 14.85 43.73
C LYS A 464 42.82 15.58 42.40
N LYS A 465 43.72 16.53 42.23
CA LYS A 465 43.90 17.46 41.12
C LYS A 465 44.93 16.85 40.16
N LEU A 466 44.72 16.91 38.85
CA LEU A 466 45.83 17.11 37.92
C LEU A 466 45.34 17.88 36.69
N GLU A 467 46.08 18.94 36.39
CA GLU A 467 45.75 20.04 35.49
C GLU A 467 46.10 19.72 34.03
N SER A 468 45.31 20.24 33.09
CA SER A 468 45.86 20.75 31.84
C SER A 468 45.15 22.07 31.48
N THR A 469 45.93 23.13 31.43
CA THR A 469 45.53 24.50 31.15
C THR A 469 45.86 24.87 29.71
N SER A 470 44.84 25.22 28.92
CA SER A 470 44.81 26.37 28.00
C SER A 470 43.39 26.41 27.41
N SER A 471 42.66 27.51 27.24
CA SER A 471 42.92 28.92 27.46
C SER A 471 41.54 29.62 27.59
N ILE A 472 41.43 30.47 28.60
CA ILE A 472 40.65 31.71 28.70
C ILE A 472 39.36 31.80 27.85
N LEU A 473 38.22 31.68 28.54
CA LEU A 473 37.13 32.67 28.54
C LEU A 473 36.20 32.41 29.74
N ALA A 474 36.41 33.14 30.83
CA ALA A 474 35.36 33.38 31.83
C ALA A 474 34.54 34.61 31.39
N PRO A 475 33.27 34.82 31.79
CA PRO A 475 32.49 34.09 32.80
C PRO A 475 31.20 33.46 32.24
N ARG A 476 30.72 32.35 32.84
CA ARG A 476 29.35 31.86 32.60
C ARG A 476 28.35 32.89 33.15
N GLU A 477 27.82 33.73 32.28
CA GLU A 477 26.72 34.64 32.60
C GLU A 477 25.50 33.84 33.12
N PRO A 478 24.69 34.40 34.03
CA PRO A 478 23.45 33.75 34.43
C PRO A 478 22.57 33.55 33.19
N LYS A 479 22.17 32.31 32.93
CA LYS A 479 21.18 32.00 31.90
C LYS A 479 19.80 32.17 32.52
N ARG A 480 18.94 32.99 31.92
CA ARG A 480 17.52 32.99 32.22
C ARG A 480 16.85 31.94 31.33
N VAL A 481 15.99 31.12 31.93
CA VAL A 481 15.17 30.13 31.23
C VAL A 481 13.72 30.49 31.51
N ARG A 482 12.91 30.59 30.47
CA ARG A 482 11.47 30.91 30.55
C ARG A 482 10.67 29.99 29.66
N ILE A 483 9.45 29.68 30.06
CA ILE A 483 8.48 29.00 29.20
C ILE A 483 7.65 30.08 28.52
N VAL A 484 7.54 30.00 27.20
CA VAL A 484 6.86 31.02 26.40
C VAL A 484 5.79 30.37 25.54
N GLY A 485 4.57 30.87 25.65
CA GLY A 485 3.50 30.64 24.68
C GLY A 485 3.35 31.85 23.78
N GLU A 486 3.24 31.66 22.47
CA GLU A 486 3.03 32.74 21.49
C GLU A 486 1.93 32.36 20.50
N LEU A 487 1.00 33.27 20.26
CA LEU A 487 0.01 33.17 19.20
C LEU A 487 0.41 34.16 18.08
N ALA A 488 0.54 33.66 16.86
CA ALA A 488 0.81 34.45 15.68
C ALA A 488 -0.39 34.35 14.72
N LEU A 489 -0.95 35.49 14.33
CA LEU A 489 -2.07 35.58 13.41
C LEU A 489 -1.65 36.36 12.17
N GLY A 490 -1.83 35.77 11.00
CA GLY A 490 -1.45 36.35 9.71
C GLY A 490 -2.46 36.02 8.63
N ALA A 491 -2.39 36.78 7.54
CA ALA A 491 -3.18 36.53 6.34
C ALA A 491 -2.25 36.48 5.13
N HIS A 492 -2.37 35.42 4.34
CA HIS A 492 -1.68 35.27 3.06
C HIS A 492 -2.39 34.24 2.18
N SER A 493 -2.18 34.34 0.86
CA SER A 493 -2.69 33.37 -0.10
C SER A 493 -1.60 32.36 -0.48
N MET A 494 -1.99 31.09 -0.60
CA MET A 494 -1.14 30.04 -1.17
C MET A 494 -1.66 29.67 -2.55
N ASP A 495 -0.81 29.77 -3.56
CA ASP A 495 -1.15 29.39 -4.93
C ASP A 495 -0.72 27.96 -5.26
N PHE A 496 -1.58 27.23 -5.99
CA PHE A 496 -1.33 25.87 -6.44
C PHE A 496 -1.30 25.77 -7.98
N PRO A 497 -0.32 26.39 -8.68
CA PRO A 497 -0.34 26.57 -10.13
C PRO A 497 -0.29 25.26 -10.93
N LYS A 498 0.18 24.16 -10.32
CA LYS A 498 0.23 22.84 -10.96
C LYS A 498 -1.05 22.01 -10.78
N ILE A 499 -2.09 22.59 -10.20
CA ILE A 499 -3.42 21.96 -10.15
C ILE A 499 -4.27 22.56 -11.29
N ARG A 500 -4.62 21.72 -12.27
CA ARG A 500 -5.36 22.17 -13.46
C ARG A 500 -6.79 22.54 -13.07
N GLY A 501 -7.26 23.70 -13.52
CA GLY A 501 -8.59 24.22 -13.17
C GLY A 501 -8.63 25.01 -11.87
N MET A 502 -7.54 25.08 -11.10
CA MET A 502 -7.49 25.77 -9.79
C MET A 502 -7.76 27.27 -9.91
N HIS A 503 -7.36 27.88 -11.03
CA HIS A 503 -7.62 29.29 -11.32
C HIS A 503 -9.12 29.66 -11.26
N LYS A 504 -10.02 28.69 -11.48
CA LYS A 504 -11.47 28.91 -11.41
C LYS A 504 -11.98 29.11 -9.97
N ILE A 505 -11.29 28.55 -8.98
CA ILE A 505 -11.66 28.65 -7.55
C ILE A 505 -11.02 29.90 -6.92
N THR A 506 -9.90 30.37 -7.48
CA THR A 506 -9.13 31.49 -6.92
C THR A 506 -9.66 32.87 -7.30
N ASP A 507 -10.75 32.96 -8.07
CA ASP A 507 -11.27 34.24 -8.58
C ASP A 507 -11.94 35.11 -7.49
N ASP A 508 -12.42 34.52 -6.39
CA ASP A 508 -12.96 35.26 -5.25
C ASP A 508 -12.10 35.10 -3.98
N SER A 509 -11.17 36.03 -3.80
CA SER A 509 -10.54 36.47 -2.53
C SER A 509 -10.52 35.53 -1.32
N ALA A 510 -9.95 34.33 -1.44
CA ALA A 510 -9.55 33.53 -0.29
C ALA A 510 -8.28 34.14 0.35
N MET A 511 -8.45 35.20 1.15
CA MET A 511 -7.44 35.58 2.14
C MET A 511 -7.35 34.43 3.15
N GLY A 512 -6.44 33.49 2.90
CA GLY A 512 -6.16 32.39 3.82
C GLY A 512 -5.70 32.96 5.15
N PHE A 513 -6.57 32.88 6.16
CA PHE A 513 -6.17 33.19 7.52
C PHE A 513 -5.26 32.06 8.02
N MET A 514 -4.11 32.42 8.57
CA MET A 514 -3.20 31.51 9.24
C MET A 514 -3.09 31.88 10.72
N GLY A 515 -3.52 30.96 11.58
CA GLY A 515 -3.29 31.05 13.02
C GLY A 515 -2.23 30.05 13.43
N VAL A 516 -1.20 30.49 14.16
CA VAL A 516 -0.11 29.63 14.65
C VAL A 516 0.02 29.80 16.16
N GLY A 517 -0.13 28.70 16.91
CA GLY A 517 0.17 28.63 18.33
C GLY A 517 1.52 27.97 18.55
N ARG A 518 2.47 28.69 19.16
CA ARG A 518 3.82 28.22 19.49
C ARG A 518 3.98 28.05 20.99
N LEU A 519 4.64 26.97 21.39
CA LEU A 519 5.06 26.73 22.76
C LEU A 519 6.55 26.40 22.78
N GLY A 520 7.34 27.22 23.47
CA GLY A 520 8.80 27.13 23.44
C GLY A 520 9.46 27.39 24.79
N VAL A 521 10.75 27.04 24.84
CA VAL A 521 11.62 27.30 25.99
C VAL A 521 12.67 28.32 25.59
N GLU A 522 12.57 29.52 26.13
CA GLU A 522 13.53 30.58 25.86
C GLU A 522 14.73 30.48 26.79
N ILE A 523 15.92 30.55 26.20
CA ILE A 523 17.19 30.64 26.90
C ILE A 523 17.82 31.97 26.54
N SER A 524 18.07 32.84 27.53
CA SER A 524 18.65 34.17 27.30
C SER A 524 19.80 34.51 28.25
N THR A 525 20.63 35.46 27.82
CA THR A 525 21.71 36.00 28.66
C THR A 525 21.15 37.01 29.68
N ALA A 526 21.70 37.06 30.90
CA ALA A 526 21.20 37.94 31.96
C ALA A 526 21.68 39.41 31.86
N ARG A 527 22.56 39.75 30.92
CA ARG A 527 23.03 41.13 30.73
C ARG A 527 21.89 42.05 30.27
N GLN A 528 21.74 43.19 30.94
CA GLN A 528 20.89 44.31 30.51
C GLN A 528 21.79 45.53 30.27
N PRO A 529 21.44 46.42 29.31
CA PRO A 529 20.19 46.46 28.57
C PRO A 529 20.12 45.53 27.33
N LEU A 530 21.21 44.88 26.93
CA LEU A 530 21.28 43.99 25.76
C LEU A 530 21.42 42.52 26.15
N SER A 531 20.48 41.68 25.69
CA SER A 531 20.43 40.24 25.91
C SER A 531 20.33 39.49 24.58
N PHE A 532 20.98 38.32 24.48
CA PHE A 532 20.82 37.39 23.36
C PHE A 532 19.93 36.24 23.81
N TYR A 533 19.06 35.75 22.92
CA TYR A 533 18.16 34.65 23.23
C TYR A 533 18.00 33.67 22.07
N ALA A 534 17.67 32.44 22.43
CA ALA A 534 17.18 31.41 21.52
C ALA A 534 15.99 30.70 22.15
N MET A 535 14.98 30.39 21.35
CA MET A 535 13.72 29.78 21.75
C MET A 535 13.36 28.70 20.72
N PRO A 536 13.81 27.46 20.91
CA PRO A 536 13.19 26.32 20.24
C PRO A 536 11.72 26.20 20.68
N PHE A 537 10.86 25.85 19.74
CA PHE A 537 9.41 25.71 19.98
C PHE A 537 8.82 24.54 19.18
N ILE A 538 7.70 24.05 19.69
CA ILE A 538 6.72 23.26 18.91
C ILE A 538 5.57 24.18 18.53
N GLU A 539 4.89 23.87 17.44
CA GLU A 539 3.78 24.69 16.97
C GLU A 539 2.64 23.89 16.35
N LEU A 540 1.45 24.47 16.45
CA LEU A 540 0.23 24.04 15.81
C LEU A 540 -0.29 25.21 14.97
N ALA A 541 -0.49 24.97 13.68
CA ALA A 541 -1.00 25.97 12.75
C ALA A 541 -2.31 25.51 12.11
N TRP A 542 -3.24 26.44 11.98
CA TRP A 542 -4.44 26.31 11.17
C TRP A 542 -4.31 27.22 9.94
N GLN A 543 -4.48 26.65 8.75
CA GLN A 543 -4.31 27.33 7.48
C GLN A 543 -5.57 27.17 6.61
N GLY A 544 -6.25 28.26 6.30
CA GLY A 544 -7.25 28.28 5.22
C GLY A 544 -6.59 28.13 3.85
N LEU A 545 -7.16 27.31 2.96
CA LEU A 545 -6.61 27.04 1.62
C LEU A 545 -7.44 27.65 0.51
N PHE A 546 -8.73 27.28 0.42
CA PHE A 546 -9.66 27.78 -0.60
C PHE A 546 -11.10 27.53 -0.16
N ASP A 547 -12.04 28.24 -0.79
CA ASP A 547 -13.47 28.05 -0.60
C ASP A 547 -13.97 26.81 -1.36
N ALA A 548 -14.86 26.05 -0.75
CA ALA A 548 -15.43 24.81 -1.27
C ALA A 548 -16.94 24.90 -1.56
N GLU A 549 -17.52 26.10 -1.63
CA GLU A 549 -18.94 26.30 -1.97
C GLU A 549 -19.36 25.57 -3.27
N GLU A 550 -18.45 25.39 -4.24
CA GLU A 550 -18.71 24.61 -5.48
C GLU A 550 -18.54 23.07 -5.35
N PHE A 551 -18.04 22.59 -4.21
CA PHE A 551 -17.80 21.16 -3.93
C PHE A 551 -18.90 20.53 -3.06
N ALA A 552 -19.79 21.33 -2.47
CA ALA A 552 -20.78 20.86 -1.52
C ALA A 552 -22.11 20.51 -2.18
N ARG A 553 -22.53 19.26 -2.01
CA ARG A 553 -23.93 18.85 -2.10
C ARG A 553 -24.58 19.14 -0.75
N GLU A 554 -25.69 19.87 -0.75
CA GLU A 554 -26.53 20.19 0.41
C GLU A 554 -26.66 19.04 1.42
N GLN A 555 -26.16 19.24 2.65
CA GLN A 555 -26.87 19.04 3.92
C GLN A 555 -25.90 19.26 5.09
N ASP A 556 -25.83 20.52 5.53
CA ASP A 556 -26.12 20.96 6.90
C ASP A 556 -25.88 22.47 6.92
N ASP A 557 -26.96 23.24 7.11
CA ASP A 557 -26.90 24.68 7.37
C ASP A 557 -26.07 24.88 8.65
N ASP A 558 -24.81 25.34 8.52
CA ASP A 558 -24.14 26.28 9.45
C ASP A 558 -22.59 26.33 9.34
N GLU A 559 -21.91 25.63 8.42
CA GLU A 559 -20.46 25.79 8.25
C GLU A 559 -20.07 26.33 6.87
N ASP A 560 -19.59 27.59 6.84
CA ASP A 560 -18.82 28.19 5.73
C ASP A 560 -17.90 27.12 5.11
N GLY A 561 -18.07 26.84 3.82
CA GLY A 561 -17.42 25.74 3.08
C GLY A 561 -15.91 25.86 2.89
N LYS A 562 -15.13 26.38 3.84
CA LYS A 562 -13.69 26.63 3.70
C LYS A 562 -12.87 25.37 3.90
N VAL A 563 -12.07 24.99 2.90
CA VAL A 563 -11.05 23.94 3.05
C VAL A 563 -9.89 24.49 3.86
N SER A 564 -9.55 23.81 4.96
CA SER A 564 -8.42 24.17 5.80
C SER A 564 -7.50 22.98 6.09
N ALA A 565 -6.23 23.29 6.36
CA ALA A 565 -5.21 22.35 6.78
C ALA A 565 -4.78 22.62 8.22
N LEU A 566 -4.62 21.55 8.99
CA LEU A 566 -4.05 21.58 10.33
C LEU A 566 -2.61 21.06 10.27
N LEU A 567 -1.65 21.88 10.67
CA LEU A 567 -0.22 21.62 10.54
C LEU A 567 0.44 21.55 11.91
N PHE A 568 1.31 20.58 12.11
CA PHE A 568 2.09 20.42 13.34
C PHE A 568 3.56 20.48 12.99
N GLY A 569 4.31 21.23 13.77
CA GLY A 569 5.69 21.52 13.46
C GLY A 569 6.53 21.86 14.66
N SER A 570 7.77 22.19 14.34
CA SER A 570 8.72 22.71 15.30
C SER A 570 9.67 23.67 14.60
N GLY A 571 10.26 24.57 15.37
CA GLY A 571 11.15 25.59 14.86
C GLY A 571 12.00 26.20 15.93
N ILE A 572 12.74 27.23 15.53
CA ILE A 572 13.57 28.02 16.43
C ILE A 572 13.47 29.49 16.10
N GLN A 573 13.32 30.30 17.15
CA GLN A 573 13.46 31.74 17.10
C GLN A 573 14.74 32.14 17.82
N ALA A 574 15.57 32.97 17.21
CA ALA A 574 16.80 33.44 17.82
C ALA A 574 17.06 34.91 17.50
N GLY A 575 17.56 35.66 18.48
CA GLY A 575 17.69 37.10 18.31
C GLY A 575 18.31 37.85 19.47
N VAL A 576 18.13 39.16 19.42
CA VAL A 576 18.62 40.13 20.41
C VAL A 576 17.45 40.89 21.04
N GLN A 577 17.59 41.19 22.32
CA GLN A 577 16.68 42.02 23.09
C GLN A 577 17.43 43.23 23.64
N TYR A 578 16.98 44.43 23.31
CA TYR A 578 17.48 45.68 23.84
C TYR A 578 16.38 46.42 24.61
N LYS A 579 16.51 46.50 25.94
CA LYS A 579 15.45 46.96 26.84
C LYS A 579 14.14 46.18 26.57
N ILE A 580 13.10 46.87 26.12
CA ILE A 580 11.81 46.26 25.76
C ILE A 580 11.79 45.71 24.33
N TRP A 581 12.69 46.15 23.44
CA TRP A 581 12.66 45.80 22.02
C TRP A 581 13.34 44.46 21.76
N ARG A 582 12.79 43.69 20.82
CA ARG A 582 13.28 42.38 20.40
C ARG A 582 13.37 42.34 18.88
N PHE A 583 14.49 41.82 18.37
CA PHE A 583 14.71 41.57 16.95
C PHE A 583 15.17 40.12 16.79
N TYR A 584 14.60 39.38 15.86
CA TYR A 584 14.87 37.96 15.73
C TYR A 584 14.72 37.43 14.31
N GLY A 585 15.41 36.32 14.04
CA GLY A 585 15.12 35.41 12.95
C GLY A 585 14.33 34.21 13.45
N VAL A 586 13.60 33.58 12.54
CA VAL A 586 12.78 32.39 12.80
C VAL A 586 12.89 31.42 11.64
N VAL A 587 12.96 30.13 11.97
CA VAL A 587 12.86 29.04 11.00
C VAL A 587 11.96 27.98 11.59
N ASP A 588 11.00 27.50 10.81
CA ASP A 588 10.08 26.44 11.20
C ASP A 588 9.80 25.45 10.08
N TYR A 589 9.43 24.24 10.47
CA TYR A 589 8.97 23.19 9.56
C TYR A 589 7.71 22.55 10.14
N MET A 590 6.66 22.55 9.33
CA MET A 590 5.35 22.02 9.67
C MET A 590 4.93 20.94 8.67
N ALA A 591 4.35 19.86 9.17
CA ALA A 591 3.74 18.81 8.37
C ALA A 591 2.21 18.84 8.55
N ASN A 592 1.49 18.61 7.46
CA ASN A 592 0.04 18.48 7.50
C ASN A 592 -0.36 17.16 8.19
N PHE A 593 -1.23 17.25 9.18
CA PHE A 593 -1.78 16.10 9.90
C PHE A 593 -3.31 16.12 9.97
N SER A 594 -3.96 17.02 9.24
CA SER A 594 -5.42 17.01 9.09
C SER A 594 -5.88 15.63 8.62
N ARG A 595 -6.82 15.02 9.36
CA ARG A 595 -7.59 13.89 8.86
C ARG A 595 -8.55 14.47 7.83
N ILE A 596 -8.49 13.94 6.61
CA ILE A 596 -9.35 14.27 5.47
C ILE A 596 -10.76 14.63 5.98
N SER A 597 -11.14 15.91 5.91
CA SER A 597 -12.54 16.31 6.08
C SER A 597 -13.31 15.59 4.98
N ARG A 598 -14.43 14.95 5.34
CA ARG A 598 -15.00 13.79 4.66
C ARG A 598 -15.23 13.89 3.15
N ASN A 599 -15.17 15.07 2.52
CA ASN A 599 -15.51 15.26 1.11
C ASN A 599 -14.50 16.05 0.25
N VAL A 600 -13.39 16.59 0.79
CA VAL A 600 -12.41 17.35 -0.03
C VAL A 600 -10.97 17.00 0.33
N SER A 601 -10.19 16.61 -0.68
CA SER A 601 -8.77 16.26 -0.51
C SER A 601 -7.92 17.51 -0.29
N VAL A 602 -7.13 17.53 0.79
CA VAL A 602 -6.22 18.65 1.11
C VAL A 602 -4.89 18.48 0.33
N PRO A 603 -4.51 19.42 -0.58
CA PRO A 603 -3.30 19.27 -1.40
C PRO A 603 -2.00 19.49 -0.63
N LEU A 604 -2.04 20.26 0.46
CA LEU A 604 -0.87 20.69 1.22
C LEU A 604 -0.24 19.52 2.01
N GLN A 605 1.08 19.29 1.87
CA GLN A 605 1.80 18.24 2.60
C GLN A 605 2.64 18.79 3.75
N ASN A 606 3.45 19.82 3.47
CA ASN A 606 4.34 20.43 4.44
C ASN A 606 4.71 21.85 4.05
N VAL A 607 5.19 22.60 5.04
CA VAL A 607 5.59 24.00 4.94
C VAL A 607 6.93 24.17 5.66
N LEU A 608 7.87 24.85 5.01
CA LEU A 608 9.13 25.31 5.58
C LEU A 608 9.10 26.85 5.59
N GLY A 609 9.06 27.45 6.77
CA GLY A 609 9.07 28.90 6.95
C GLY A 609 10.44 29.42 7.35
N VAL A 610 10.82 30.56 6.78
CA VAL A 610 12.01 31.34 7.17
C VAL A 610 11.62 32.80 7.23
N GLY A 611 11.96 33.48 8.32
CA GLY A 611 11.49 34.84 8.53
C GLY A 611 12.30 35.66 9.53
N VAL A 612 11.85 36.89 9.72
CA VAL A 612 12.39 37.83 10.69
C VAL A 612 11.24 38.55 11.39
N GLY A 613 11.45 38.97 12.62
CA GLY A 613 10.45 39.71 13.36
C GLY A 613 11.03 40.75 14.31
N VAL A 614 10.17 41.71 14.64
CA VAL A 614 10.42 42.75 15.63
C VAL A 614 9.27 42.77 16.62
N GLY A 615 9.57 42.98 17.90
CA GLY A 615 8.53 43.06 18.92
C GLY A 615 8.98 43.76 20.19
N CYS A 616 8.04 43.88 21.12
CA CYS A 616 8.21 44.49 22.42
C CYS A 616 7.83 43.51 23.53
N GLU A 617 8.60 43.49 24.61
CA GLU A 617 8.30 42.75 25.84
C GLU A 617 7.83 43.72 26.93
N LEU A 618 6.55 43.61 27.28
CA LEU A 618 5.86 44.43 28.26
C LEU A 618 5.56 43.55 29.49
N ALA A 619 6.49 43.55 30.44
CA ALA A 619 6.46 42.67 31.62
C ALA A 619 6.42 41.18 31.27
N PHE A 620 5.26 40.53 31.39
CA PHE A 620 5.07 39.12 31.04
C PHE A 620 4.47 38.92 29.63
N MET A 621 3.99 39.99 28.98
CA MET A 621 3.41 39.95 27.64
C MET A 621 4.41 40.34 26.56
N ARG A 622 4.22 39.79 25.36
CA ARG A 622 5.01 40.06 24.15
C ARG A 622 4.07 40.42 23.02
N VAL A 623 4.41 41.47 22.28
CA VAL A 623 3.67 41.89 21.09
C VAL A 623 4.69 42.12 19.97
N GLY A 624 4.46 41.58 18.78
CA GLY A 624 5.39 41.72 17.68
C GLY A 624 4.73 41.64 16.31
N VAL A 625 5.55 41.92 15.30
CA VAL A 625 5.24 41.69 13.89
C VAL A 625 6.36 40.85 13.31
N GLN A 626 5.99 39.81 12.59
CA GLN A 626 6.89 38.82 12.00
C GLN A 626 6.59 38.69 10.52
N TYR A 627 7.61 38.82 9.68
CA TYR A 627 7.55 38.53 8.27
C TYR A 627 8.14 37.14 7.99
N MET A 628 7.48 36.34 7.17
CA MET A 628 7.91 35.00 6.80
C MET A 628 7.80 34.77 5.30
N TYR A 629 8.80 34.08 4.74
CA TYR A 629 8.68 33.37 3.48
C TYR A 629 8.44 31.89 3.78
N GLN A 630 7.39 31.32 3.20
CA GLN A 630 7.00 29.94 3.39
C GLN A 630 7.11 29.18 2.07
N SER A 631 7.96 28.15 2.04
CA SER A 631 8.06 27.19 0.94
C SER A 631 7.21 25.98 1.29
N TYR A 632 6.24 25.64 0.43
CA TYR A 632 5.31 24.55 0.71
C TYR A 632 5.31 23.50 -0.40
N ALA A 633 5.21 22.24 0.01
CA ALA A 633 5.04 21.11 -0.89
C ALA A 633 3.59 20.67 -0.93
N TYR A 634 3.11 20.36 -2.13
CA TYR A 634 1.72 19.96 -2.36
C TYR A 634 1.63 18.90 -3.46
N ASN A 635 0.54 18.14 -3.47
CA ASN A 635 0.22 17.22 -4.55
C ASN A 635 -0.37 18.00 -5.73
N THR A 636 0.09 17.71 -6.95
CA THR A 636 -0.55 18.24 -8.18
C THR A 636 -1.90 17.57 -8.39
N GLY A 637 -2.65 17.99 -9.40
CA GLY A 637 -3.94 17.38 -9.68
C GLY A 637 -4.74 18.12 -10.73
N ALA A 638 -6.02 17.79 -10.80
CA ALA A 638 -6.98 18.49 -11.63
C ALA A 638 -8.33 18.60 -10.92
N ILE A 639 -9.02 19.71 -11.18
CA ILE A 639 -10.42 19.88 -10.83
C ILE A 639 -11.25 19.37 -12.00
N TYR A 640 -12.10 18.40 -11.69
CA TYR A 640 -13.07 17.84 -12.62
C TYR A 640 -14.42 18.46 -12.34
N ASP A 641 -14.99 19.04 -13.39
CA ASP A 641 -16.25 19.76 -13.36
C ASP A 641 -17.32 18.88 -14.03
N ASN A 642 -18.42 18.62 -13.32
CA ASN A 642 -19.62 17.99 -13.86
C ASN A 642 -20.79 18.96 -13.70
N ARG A 643 -21.92 18.75 -14.41
CA ARG A 643 -23.10 19.63 -14.43
C ARG A 643 -23.69 19.99 -13.04
N HIS A 644 -23.25 19.32 -11.97
CA HIS A 644 -23.78 19.46 -10.62
C HIS A 644 -22.71 19.59 -9.51
N SER A 645 -21.40 19.48 -9.80
CA SER A 645 -20.34 19.57 -8.77
C SER A 645 -18.93 19.65 -9.36
N SER A 646 -18.04 20.35 -8.67
CA SER A 646 -16.58 20.28 -8.88
C SER A 646 -15.94 19.24 -7.94
N THR A 647 -14.95 18.47 -8.41
CA THR A 647 -14.18 17.51 -7.60
C THR A 647 -12.68 17.73 -7.79
N LEU A 648 -11.94 17.90 -6.69
CA LEU A 648 -10.49 18.07 -6.70
C LEU A 648 -9.83 16.69 -6.55
N VAL A 649 -9.20 16.22 -7.63
CA VAL A 649 -8.47 14.96 -7.64
C VAL A 649 -6.97 15.26 -7.65
N LEU A 650 -6.28 14.75 -6.62
CA LEU A 650 -4.84 14.92 -6.47
C LEU A 650 -4.10 13.73 -7.09
N ASP A 651 -3.07 14.04 -7.87
CA ASP A 651 -2.11 13.06 -8.39
C ASP A 651 -1.05 12.70 -7.34
N SER A 652 -0.32 11.63 -7.57
CA SER A 652 0.87 11.27 -6.78
C SER A 652 2.09 12.16 -7.04
N SER A 653 2.00 13.04 -8.04
CA SER A 653 3.06 13.97 -8.43
C SER A 653 3.15 15.13 -7.43
N LYS A 654 4.39 15.49 -7.06
CA LYS A 654 4.65 16.53 -6.06
C LYS A 654 5.13 17.82 -6.72
N ALA A 655 4.66 18.93 -6.20
CA ALA A 655 5.08 20.27 -6.58
C ALA A 655 5.50 21.08 -5.35
N ARG A 656 6.19 22.18 -5.61
CA ARG A 656 6.55 23.18 -4.61
C ARG A 656 6.19 24.56 -5.12
N SER A 657 5.79 25.42 -4.19
CA SER A 657 5.57 26.85 -4.42
C SER A 657 5.95 27.62 -3.15
N GLY A 658 5.92 28.95 -3.23
CA GLY A 658 6.29 29.84 -2.13
C GLY A 658 5.26 30.94 -1.93
N ALA A 659 5.07 31.34 -0.67
CA ALA A 659 4.20 32.44 -0.29
C ALA A 659 4.87 33.34 0.76
N HIS A 660 4.48 34.60 0.77
CA HIS A 660 4.93 35.59 1.74
C HIS A 660 3.81 35.88 2.73
N ALA A 661 4.15 35.93 4.02
CA ALA A 661 3.19 36.12 5.10
C ALA A 661 3.70 37.16 6.11
N VAL A 662 2.77 37.95 6.65
CA VAL A 662 3.02 38.85 7.77
C VAL A 662 2.10 38.44 8.91
N PHE A 663 2.69 38.21 10.08
CA PHE A 663 2.00 37.83 11.30
C PHE A 663 2.10 38.93 12.35
N VAL A 664 1.01 39.13 13.07
CA VAL A 664 1.00 39.83 14.35
C VAL A 664 1.13 38.77 15.44
N THR A 665 2.10 38.93 16.34
CA THR A 665 2.38 37.97 17.41
C THR A 665 2.01 38.52 18.77
N LEU A 666 1.38 37.69 19.59
CA LEU A 666 0.98 37.96 20.97
C LEU A 666 1.43 36.78 21.84
N GLY A 667 2.30 37.02 22.81
CA GLY A 667 2.87 35.96 23.64
C GLY A 667 2.88 36.27 25.12
N VAL A 668 2.98 35.23 25.94
CA VAL A 668 3.12 35.30 27.40
C VAL A 668 4.29 34.41 27.83
N GLY A 669 5.17 34.94 28.67
CA GLY A 669 6.31 34.21 29.22
C GLY A 669 6.23 34.08 30.75
N PHE A 670 6.47 32.88 31.26
CA PHE A 670 6.52 32.56 32.70
C PHE A 670 7.95 32.19 33.14
#